data_AF-A0A1J9Q6C7-F1
#
_entry.id   AF-A0A1J9Q6C7-F1
#
_cell.length_a   1.000
_cell.length_b   1.000
_cell.length_c   1.000
_cell.angle_alpha   90.00
_cell.angle_beta   90.00
_cell.angle_gamma   90.00
#
_symmetry.space_group_name_H-M   'P 1'
#
loop_
_entity.id
_entity.type
_entity.pdbx_description
1 polymer ?
#
loop_
_entity_poly.entity_id
_entity_poly.type
_entity_poly.pdbx_seq_one_letter_code
_entity_poly.pdbx_strand_id
1 'polypeptide(L)'
;MFVNKMIAARLGAPGALAHPLISLSLPARRLLSTAATRRFAPACTSLASARSPLSSSFFSRHDRRHYSPQSPPHLSTRSTVVQLLSNIGSKREVQQYLSHFTSVSSQQFAVIKVGGAIITEHLQTLSSALAFLNHVGLYPIVVHGAGPQLNKMLEAAGVEPQFEDGIRVTDGKTLALARSLFLEENLKLVEELESLGVRARPITTGVFSADYLDKERYNLVGKINGVNKAPIEAAINAGCLPILTSMAETPEGQILNVNADVAAGELARALQPLKIVYLAEKGGLFNGDTGEKISAINLDEEYDHLMKQWWVRHGTRLKIKEMKELLMDLPRTSSVAIIHPADLQKELFTDTGAGTLIRRGNKVHIKSSLDEFEDIEMLKNALVRDREGLDAKATVDRYVQSLKNCEFKAYLDEPMEALAVVLPPQAGSSLAQLTTLSITKAGWLKQVADNVFASIQKDFPKLVWTVNEDDENLTWFFDKAQGSLSRGGQVLFWSGIESGDEIKELIAEFSKHGSDMLGGNGLESKFQRAAQAESRPAGAIGSAGQQKRAFSTSTTSSILRAQRQRQSGFGSYQSSRSYTTTNPNPPLGEKNVSNSKPSKVALIGARGYTGRALINLMNEHPHMDLQHVSSRELAGQELQGYNKRKIIYENLSADDVRRMADNGDVDCWVMALPNGVCKPFVDAINQVDKEKAVIVDLSADYRFDNSWTYGLPELVSRASIAQALRISNPGCYATAAQIGIAPLVPHLDGRPTVFGVSGYSGAGTKPSPKNDVDHLTNNLIPYSLTDHIHEREISTQLGVEVAFIPHVASWFQGIHHTINIPLKEAMSSRDIRNLYQDRYAGEKLVKVVGEAPLVKNIAGRHGVEVGGFAVHSGGKRVVVCATIDNLLKGAATQCLQNMNLALGYSEYEGIPLE
;
A
#
# COMPACT_ATOMS: atom_id res chain seq x y z
N MET A 1 -19.92 61.11 5.87
CA MET A 1 -20.96 61.48 4.88
C MET A 1 -21.80 60.23 4.66
N PHE A 2 -23.12 60.24 4.93
CA PHE A 2 -24.19 60.73 4.03
C PHE A 2 -24.16 60.01 2.67
N VAL A 3 -25.01 59.02 2.32
CA VAL A 3 -26.44 58.66 2.61
C VAL A 3 -27.46 59.35 1.69
N ASN A 4 -28.51 58.60 1.30
CA ASN A 4 -29.71 58.92 0.47
C ASN A 4 -29.56 58.61 -1.04
N LYS A 5 -30.59 58.19 -1.80
CA LYS A 5 -31.98 57.70 -1.57
C LYS A 5 -32.45 56.98 -2.88
N MET A 6 -33.64 56.39 -3.09
CA MET A 6 -34.98 56.57 -2.48
C MET A 6 -35.91 55.33 -2.72
N ILE A 7 -36.77 55.02 -1.74
CA ILE A 7 -38.24 54.67 -1.80
C ILE A 7 -38.78 53.92 -3.07
N ALA A 8 -39.49 52.78 -3.05
CA ALA A 8 -40.36 52.03 -2.09
C ALA A 8 -41.89 52.38 -2.04
N ALA A 9 -42.72 51.41 -1.60
CA ALA A 9 -44.17 51.52 -1.28
C ALA A 9 -45.16 51.52 -2.51
N ARG A 10 -46.43 51.05 -2.42
CA ARG A 10 -47.24 50.50 -1.29
C ARG A 10 -48.56 49.79 -1.74
N LEU A 11 -49.17 49.00 -0.83
CA LEU A 11 -50.58 48.53 -0.77
C LEU A 11 -51.04 47.50 -1.84
N GLY A 12 -51.98 46.58 -1.58
CA GLY A 12 -52.71 46.24 -0.33
C GLY A 12 -53.62 45.00 -0.47
N ALA A 13 -54.26 44.56 0.62
CA ALA A 13 -55.23 43.45 0.74
C ALA A 13 -56.38 43.88 1.71
N PRO A 14 -57.43 43.10 2.07
CA PRO A 14 -57.83 41.72 1.69
C PRO A 14 -59.34 41.58 1.28
N GLY A 15 -59.89 40.36 1.21
CA GLY A 15 -61.35 40.11 1.06
C GLY A 15 -61.73 38.62 1.01
N ALA A 16 -62.98 38.23 1.35
CA ALA A 16 -63.42 36.83 1.45
C ALA A 16 -64.95 36.60 1.26
N LEU A 17 -65.34 35.32 1.07
CA LEU A 17 -66.69 34.70 1.13
C LEU A 17 -67.72 34.97 0.01
N ALA A 18 -68.14 33.91 -0.71
CA ALA A 18 -69.54 33.50 -0.95
C ALA A 18 -69.66 32.22 -1.84
N HIS A 19 -70.80 31.51 -1.76
CA HIS A 19 -71.15 30.26 -2.48
C HIS A 19 -72.35 30.48 -3.44
N PRO A 20 -72.59 29.65 -4.49
CA PRO A 20 -73.44 28.44 -4.33
C PRO A 20 -73.19 27.21 -5.25
N LEU A 21 -73.69 26.05 -4.78
CA LEU A 21 -74.39 24.91 -5.45
C LEU A 21 -74.35 24.83 -7.02
N ILE A 22 -74.09 23.69 -7.69
CA ILE A 22 -74.80 22.37 -7.77
C ILE A 22 -73.82 21.33 -8.39
N SER A 23 -73.73 20.00 -8.16
CA SER A 23 -74.48 18.91 -7.47
C SER A 23 -75.30 17.91 -8.33
N LEU A 24 -75.44 16.65 -7.83
CA LEU A 24 -76.21 15.47 -8.36
C LEU A 24 -75.67 14.70 -9.59
N SER A 25 -75.91 13.38 -9.79
CA SER A 25 -76.09 12.24 -8.83
C SER A 25 -76.05 10.84 -9.51
N LEU A 26 -75.73 9.82 -8.70
CA LEU A 26 -75.90 8.35 -8.90
C LEU A 26 -77.30 7.92 -9.44
N PRO A 27 -77.44 6.67 -9.94
CA PRO A 27 -78.03 5.62 -9.08
C PRO A 27 -77.46 4.18 -9.25
N ALA A 28 -77.81 3.28 -8.31
CA ALA A 28 -77.56 1.83 -8.39
C ALA A 28 -78.72 1.02 -7.78
N ARG A 29 -79.01 -0.19 -8.33
CA ARG A 29 -79.82 -1.33 -7.81
C ARG A 29 -79.57 -2.52 -8.76
N ARG A 30 -79.35 -3.80 -8.39
CA ARG A 30 -79.72 -4.72 -7.28
C ARG A 30 -81.04 -5.48 -7.52
N LEU A 31 -81.06 -6.78 -7.14
CA LEU A 31 -82.07 -7.85 -7.43
C LEU A 31 -81.82 -8.52 -8.80
N LEU A 32 -81.83 -9.85 -9.02
CA LEU A 32 -82.17 -11.11 -8.30
C LEU A 32 -81.28 -12.26 -8.92
N SER A 33 -81.11 -13.51 -8.44
CA SER A 33 -81.59 -14.32 -7.28
C SER A 33 -80.74 -15.63 -7.12
N THR A 34 -81.29 -16.62 -6.39
CA THR A 34 -81.10 -18.11 -6.39
C THR A 34 -80.31 -18.79 -7.53
N ALA A 35 -79.66 -19.96 -7.35
CA ALA A 35 -79.76 -20.98 -6.28
C ALA A 35 -78.42 -21.71 -6.00
N ALA A 36 -78.39 -22.56 -4.97
CA ALA A 36 -77.28 -23.47 -4.68
C ALA A 36 -77.74 -24.94 -4.66
N THR A 37 -76.87 -25.89 -5.04
CA THR A 37 -76.90 -27.27 -4.49
C THR A 37 -75.59 -28.03 -4.69
N ARG A 38 -75.15 -28.70 -3.62
CA ARG A 38 -74.54 -30.06 -3.53
C ARG A 38 -73.38 -30.39 -4.50
N ARG A 39 -72.16 -30.61 -4.00
CA ARG A 39 -71.69 -31.88 -3.36
C ARG A 39 -72.09 -33.14 -4.14
N PHE A 40 -71.10 -33.84 -4.69
CA PHE A 40 -70.83 -35.25 -4.36
C PHE A 40 -69.37 -35.60 -4.69
N ALA A 41 -68.76 -36.43 -3.85
CA ALA A 41 -67.60 -37.26 -4.21
C ALA A 41 -68.09 -38.67 -4.54
N PRO A 42 -67.26 -39.53 -5.14
CA PRO A 42 -66.71 -40.61 -4.31
C PRO A 42 -65.19 -40.76 -4.44
N ALA A 43 -64.63 -41.68 -3.66
CA ALA A 43 -63.20 -42.01 -3.61
C ALA A 43 -62.98 -43.53 -3.83
N CYS A 44 -61.70 -43.93 -3.90
CA CYS A 44 -61.22 -45.31 -4.06
C CYS A 44 -61.51 -45.89 -5.47
N THR A 45 -60.72 -46.81 -6.03
CA THR A 45 -59.85 -47.84 -5.42
C THR A 45 -58.47 -47.98 -6.08
N SER A 46 -57.54 -48.65 -5.39
CA SER A 46 -56.23 -49.11 -5.91
C SER A 46 -56.32 -50.55 -6.48
N LEU A 47 -55.42 -50.91 -7.41
CA LEU A 47 -54.69 -52.21 -7.41
C LEU A 47 -53.62 -52.34 -8.52
N ALA A 48 -52.40 -52.67 -8.07
CA ALA A 48 -51.29 -53.46 -8.64
C ALA A 48 -51.02 -53.69 -10.16
N SER A 49 -49.71 -53.91 -10.42
CA SER A 49 -49.12 -54.88 -11.39
C SER A 49 -48.64 -54.43 -12.79
N ALA A 50 -47.49 -53.76 -12.82
CA ALA A 50 -46.30 -54.07 -13.64
C ALA A 50 -46.41 -54.61 -15.09
N ARG A 51 -45.82 -53.85 -16.05
CA ARG A 51 -44.59 -54.25 -16.81
C ARG A 51 -43.97 -53.07 -17.58
N SER A 52 -42.71 -53.24 -17.98
CA SER A 52 -41.79 -52.28 -18.63
C SER A 52 -41.87 -52.32 -20.18
N PRO A 53 -41.12 -51.49 -20.96
CA PRO A 53 -40.32 -50.30 -20.62
C PRO A 53 -40.49 -49.12 -21.64
N LEU A 54 -39.59 -48.12 -21.57
CA LEU A 54 -39.18 -47.16 -22.63
C LEU A 54 -40.23 -46.23 -23.28
N SER A 55 -40.23 -44.96 -22.86
CA SER A 55 -40.07 -43.82 -23.78
C SER A 55 -39.53 -42.59 -23.03
N SER A 56 -38.75 -41.74 -23.70
CA SER A 56 -38.03 -40.62 -23.09
C SER A 56 -38.72 -39.28 -23.30
N SER A 57 -39.07 -38.58 -22.21
CA SER A 57 -39.55 -37.19 -22.25
C SER A 57 -39.05 -36.40 -21.03
N PHE A 58 -37.84 -35.85 -21.16
CA PHE A 58 -37.29 -34.89 -20.18
C PHE A 58 -38.02 -33.55 -20.28
N PHE A 59 -39.11 -33.40 -19.51
CA PHE A 59 -39.70 -32.09 -19.28
C PHE A 59 -38.84 -31.28 -18.31
N SER A 60 -38.21 -30.23 -18.84
CA SER A 60 -37.38 -29.30 -18.09
C SER A 60 -38.18 -28.67 -16.93
N ARG A 61 -37.69 -28.81 -15.70
CA ARG A 61 -38.08 -27.93 -14.61
C ARG A 61 -37.31 -26.62 -14.76
N HIS A 62 -38.03 -25.49 -14.73
CA HIS A 62 -37.40 -24.19 -14.56
C HIS A 62 -36.86 -24.04 -13.14
N ASP A 63 -35.65 -24.56 -12.91
CA ASP A 63 -34.83 -24.09 -11.80
C ASP A 63 -34.50 -22.62 -12.05
N ARG A 64 -35.00 -21.76 -11.17
CA ARG A 64 -34.51 -20.38 -11.07
C ARG A 64 -33.05 -20.46 -10.64
N ARG A 65 -32.12 -20.11 -11.53
CA ARG A 65 -30.70 -19.98 -11.20
C ARG A 65 -30.55 -18.96 -10.07
N HIS A 66 -30.40 -19.46 -8.85
CA HIS A 66 -29.91 -18.64 -7.74
C HIS A 66 -28.44 -18.32 -8.03
N TYR A 67 -28.11 -17.03 -8.09
CA TYR A 67 -26.71 -16.62 -7.94
C TYR A 67 -26.23 -17.09 -6.56
N SER A 68 -25.04 -17.70 -6.52
CA SER A 68 -24.48 -18.28 -5.30
C SER A 68 -24.34 -17.23 -4.19
N PRO A 69 -24.60 -17.59 -2.91
CA PRO A 69 -24.24 -16.74 -1.79
C PRO A 69 -22.71 -16.60 -1.68
N GLN A 70 -22.27 -15.56 -0.95
CA GLN A 70 -20.85 -15.19 -0.85
C GLN A 70 -19.99 -16.28 -0.22
N SER A 71 -18.97 -16.74 -0.96
CA SER A 71 -17.81 -17.45 -0.37
C SER A 71 -16.92 -16.44 0.37
N PRO A 72 -16.37 -16.77 1.56
CA PRO A 72 -15.53 -15.85 2.32
C PRO A 72 -14.14 -15.67 1.68
N PRO A 73 -13.69 -14.42 1.41
CA PRO A 73 -12.43 -14.16 0.72
C PRO A 73 -11.22 -14.20 1.67
N HIS A 74 -10.82 -15.40 2.11
CA HIS A 74 -9.78 -15.54 3.14
C HIS A 74 -8.55 -16.43 2.78
N LEU A 75 -8.50 -16.96 1.55
CA LEU A 75 -7.34 -17.73 1.05
C LEU A 75 -6.52 -16.95 0.01
N SER A 76 -7.17 -16.10 -0.79
CA SER A 76 -6.55 -15.35 -1.90
C SER A 76 -5.57 -14.23 -1.46
N THR A 77 -5.84 -13.52 -0.37
CA THR A 77 -5.04 -12.37 0.04
C THR A 77 -3.61 -12.74 0.46
N ARG A 78 -3.42 -13.89 1.13
CA ARG A 78 -2.07 -14.32 1.57
C ARG A 78 -1.21 -14.78 0.39
N SER A 79 -1.76 -15.52 -0.57
CA SER A 79 -1.01 -15.90 -1.78
C SER A 79 -0.69 -14.66 -2.63
N THR A 80 -1.63 -13.73 -2.76
CA THR A 80 -1.41 -12.45 -3.47
C THR A 80 -0.28 -11.63 -2.82
N VAL A 81 -0.25 -11.49 -1.49
CA VAL A 81 0.85 -10.79 -0.80
C VAL A 81 2.20 -11.51 -0.92
N VAL A 82 2.22 -12.85 -0.84
CA VAL A 82 3.47 -13.62 -1.05
C VAL A 82 3.98 -13.47 -2.48
N GLN A 83 3.10 -13.54 -3.47
CA GLN A 83 3.42 -13.40 -4.89
C GLN A 83 3.84 -11.96 -5.27
N LEU A 84 3.31 -10.96 -4.55
CA LEU A 84 3.77 -9.57 -4.65
C LEU A 84 5.20 -9.46 -4.13
N LEU A 85 5.48 -9.99 -2.93
CA LEU A 85 6.79 -9.91 -2.30
C LEU A 85 7.87 -10.74 -3.01
N SER A 86 7.52 -11.89 -3.62
CA SER A 86 8.48 -12.70 -4.39
C SER A 86 8.94 -12.05 -5.69
N ASN A 87 8.19 -11.06 -6.20
CA ASN A 87 8.46 -10.38 -7.46
C ASN A 87 9.18 -9.03 -7.28
N ILE A 88 9.49 -8.63 -6.05
CA ILE A 88 10.17 -7.37 -5.71
C ILE A 88 11.58 -7.67 -5.22
N GLY A 89 12.58 -7.25 -5.99
CA GLY A 89 14.00 -7.33 -5.64
C GLY A 89 14.57 -6.03 -5.06
N SER A 90 13.98 -4.87 -5.35
CA SER A 90 14.52 -3.55 -4.92
C SER A 90 13.49 -2.53 -4.44
N LYS A 91 13.98 -1.53 -3.69
CA LYS A 91 13.22 -0.34 -3.25
C LYS A 91 12.63 0.46 -4.42
N ARG A 92 13.32 0.48 -5.58
CA ARG A 92 12.88 1.19 -6.80
C ARG A 92 11.64 0.52 -7.40
N GLU A 93 11.62 -0.81 -7.41
CA GLU A 93 10.46 -1.61 -7.85
C GLU A 93 9.26 -1.44 -6.90
N VAL A 94 9.47 -1.32 -5.57
CA VAL A 94 8.40 -0.93 -4.63
C VAL A 94 7.81 0.44 -4.97
N GLN A 95 8.65 1.41 -5.35
CA GLN A 95 8.20 2.75 -5.74
C GLN A 95 7.45 2.75 -7.08
N GLN A 96 7.92 1.99 -8.09
CA GLN A 96 7.18 1.77 -9.34
C GLN A 96 5.80 1.15 -9.06
N TYR A 97 5.76 0.06 -8.29
CA TYR A 97 4.54 -0.60 -7.85
C TYR A 97 3.57 0.44 -7.27
N LEU A 98 3.94 1.10 -6.18
CA LEU A 98 3.10 2.10 -5.51
C LEU A 98 2.62 3.21 -6.46
N SER A 99 3.48 3.73 -7.34
CA SER A 99 3.12 4.78 -8.30
C SER A 99 1.97 4.39 -9.24
N HIS A 100 1.90 3.12 -9.65
CA HIS A 100 0.85 2.60 -10.52
C HIS A 100 -0.47 2.34 -9.77
N PHE A 101 -0.44 2.08 -8.45
CA PHE A 101 -1.64 1.98 -7.62
C PHE A 101 -2.21 3.33 -7.17
N THR A 102 -1.38 4.37 -7.01
CA THR A 102 -1.85 5.67 -6.49
C THR A 102 -2.38 6.63 -7.55
N SER A 103 -1.98 6.46 -8.82
CA SER A 103 -1.99 7.58 -9.79
C SER A 103 -2.82 7.35 -11.06
N VAL A 104 -3.39 6.16 -11.24
CA VAL A 104 -3.95 5.73 -12.54
C VAL A 104 -5.44 5.45 -12.39
N SER A 105 -6.26 5.95 -13.32
CA SER A 105 -7.64 5.51 -13.42
C SER A 105 -7.67 4.02 -13.81
N SER A 106 -8.57 3.23 -13.22
CA SER A 106 -8.59 1.76 -13.42
C SER A 106 -8.73 1.33 -14.88
N GLN A 107 -9.21 2.22 -15.75
CA GLN A 107 -9.40 2.02 -17.19
C GLN A 107 -8.12 2.26 -18.02
N GLN A 108 -7.11 2.93 -17.47
CA GLN A 108 -5.86 3.31 -18.17
C GLN A 108 -4.63 2.49 -17.74
N PHE A 109 -4.81 1.45 -16.92
CA PHE A 109 -3.69 0.65 -16.42
C PHE A 109 -2.95 -0.11 -17.54
N ALA A 110 -3.59 -1.10 -18.14
CA ALA A 110 -2.97 -1.92 -19.17
C ALA A 110 -3.97 -2.51 -20.18
N VAL A 111 -3.55 -2.57 -21.46
CA VAL A 111 -4.16 -3.41 -22.49
C VAL A 111 -3.26 -4.63 -22.69
N ILE A 112 -3.82 -5.84 -22.61
CA ILE A 112 -3.08 -7.10 -22.72
C ILE A 112 -3.60 -7.90 -23.91
N LYS A 113 -2.75 -8.07 -24.92
CA LYS A 113 -2.99 -8.95 -26.07
C LYS A 113 -2.53 -10.36 -25.76
N VAL A 114 -3.45 -11.32 -25.86
CA VAL A 114 -3.20 -12.76 -25.67
C VAL A 114 -3.21 -13.47 -27.02
N GLY A 115 -2.14 -14.21 -27.32
CA GLY A 115 -2.09 -15.11 -28.48
C GLY A 115 -2.80 -16.45 -28.20
N GLY A 116 -3.43 -17.06 -29.20
CA GLY A 116 -4.29 -18.23 -29.01
C GLY A 116 -3.60 -19.44 -28.38
N ALA A 117 -2.34 -19.69 -28.75
CA ALA A 117 -1.52 -20.74 -28.14
C ALA A 117 -1.41 -20.58 -26.61
N ILE A 118 -1.36 -19.34 -26.09
CA ILE A 118 -1.32 -19.07 -24.65
C ILE A 118 -2.57 -19.62 -23.92
N ILE A 119 -3.75 -19.54 -24.55
CA ILE A 119 -5.03 -20.03 -23.99
C ILE A 119 -5.15 -21.57 -24.12
N THR A 120 -4.33 -22.20 -24.97
CA THR A 120 -4.25 -23.67 -25.07
C THR A 120 -3.17 -24.26 -24.16
N GLU A 121 -1.99 -23.64 -24.10
CA GLU A 121 -0.77 -24.26 -23.55
C GLU A 121 -0.33 -23.64 -22.21
N HIS A 122 -0.80 -22.43 -21.87
CA HIS A 122 -0.38 -21.68 -20.68
C HIS A 122 -1.57 -21.04 -19.93
N LEU A 123 -2.77 -21.62 -20.03
CA LEU A 123 -4.01 -21.06 -19.49
C LEU A 123 -3.96 -20.81 -17.97
N GLN A 124 -3.44 -21.76 -17.20
CA GLN A 124 -3.30 -21.65 -15.74
C GLN A 124 -2.32 -20.52 -15.36
N THR A 125 -1.20 -20.41 -16.09
CA THR A 125 -0.19 -19.37 -15.90
C THR A 125 -0.77 -17.99 -16.20
N LEU A 126 -1.47 -17.84 -17.33
CA LEU A 126 -2.16 -16.61 -17.72
C LEU A 126 -3.21 -16.21 -16.68
N SER A 127 -4.06 -17.15 -16.27
CA SER A 127 -5.20 -16.86 -15.40
C SER A 127 -4.75 -16.55 -13.97
N SER A 128 -3.72 -17.24 -13.47
CA SER A 128 -3.04 -16.89 -12.21
C SER A 128 -2.43 -15.48 -12.27
N ALA A 129 -1.76 -15.13 -13.36
CA ALA A 129 -1.15 -13.81 -13.53
C ALA A 129 -2.18 -12.67 -13.61
N LEU A 130 -3.30 -12.89 -14.31
CA LEU A 130 -4.45 -11.96 -14.36
C LEU A 130 -5.21 -11.90 -13.03
N ALA A 131 -5.35 -13.03 -12.32
CA ALA A 131 -6.02 -13.09 -11.02
C ALA A 131 -5.31 -12.24 -9.98
N PHE A 132 -3.99 -12.36 -9.90
CA PHE A 132 -3.16 -11.48 -9.07
C PHE A 132 -3.45 -10.00 -9.33
N LEU A 133 -3.48 -9.57 -10.60
CA LEU A 133 -3.76 -8.17 -10.96
C LEU A 133 -5.14 -7.73 -10.48
N ASN A 134 -6.16 -8.58 -10.57
CA ASN A 134 -7.50 -8.26 -10.05
C ASN A 134 -7.53 -8.21 -8.51
N HIS A 135 -6.88 -9.15 -7.82
CA HIS A 135 -6.84 -9.22 -6.36
C HIS A 135 -6.14 -8.01 -5.71
N VAL A 136 -5.18 -7.39 -6.40
CA VAL A 136 -4.54 -6.13 -5.95
C VAL A 136 -5.34 -4.87 -6.33
N GLY A 137 -6.40 -5.00 -7.13
CA GLY A 137 -7.32 -3.91 -7.49
C GLY A 137 -7.13 -3.31 -8.88
N LEU A 138 -6.39 -3.96 -9.78
CA LEU A 138 -6.16 -3.51 -11.14
C LEU A 138 -7.06 -4.25 -12.15
N TYR A 139 -7.37 -3.57 -13.24
CA TYR A 139 -8.32 -4.05 -14.25
C TYR A 139 -7.69 -4.04 -15.64
N PRO A 140 -6.71 -4.92 -15.91
CA PRO A 140 -6.17 -5.10 -17.25
C PRO A 140 -7.28 -5.46 -18.25
N ILE A 141 -7.23 -4.83 -19.42
CA ILE A 141 -8.21 -5.05 -20.49
C ILE A 141 -7.63 -6.08 -21.45
N VAL A 142 -8.20 -7.28 -21.45
CA VAL A 142 -7.64 -8.44 -22.15
C VAL A 142 -8.30 -8.56 -23.53
N VAL A 143 -7.51 -8.64 -24.60
CA VAL A 143 -7.99 -8.95 -25.95
C VAL A 143 -7.28 -10.19 -26.49
N HIS A 144 -8.04 -11.17 -27.01
CA HIS A 144 -7.46 -12.44 -27.48
C HIS A 144 -7.75 -12.75 -28.94
N GLY A 145 -6.89 -13.60 -29.51
CA GLY A 145 -7.03 -14.19 -30.85
C GLY A 145 -6.87 -15.71 -30.82
N ALA A 146 -7.63 -16.47 -31.59
CA ALA A 146 -7.61 -17.96 -31.60
C ALA A 146 -6.91 -18.57 -32.84
N GLY A 147 -5.85 -17.92 -33.35
CA GLY A 147 -5.25 -18.21 -34.67
C GLY A 147 -4.79 -19.66 -34.92
N PRO A 148 -3.94 -20.26 -34.05
CA PRO A 148 -3.47 -21.63 -34.21
C PRO A 148 -4.58 -22.69 -34.11
N GLN A 149 -5.55 -22.48 -33.22
CA GLN A 149 -6.71 -23.35 -33.06
C GLN A 149 -7.61 -23.30 -34.31
N LEU A 150 -7.79 -22.11 -34.90
CA LEU A 150 -8.59 -21.93 -36.10
C LEU A 150 -8.02 -22.69 -37.30
N ASN A 151 -6.69 -22.76 -37.46
CA ASN A 151 -6.08 -23.59 -38.51
C ASN A 151 -6.47 -25.08 -38.32
N LYS A 152 -6.26 -25.63 -37.13
CA LYS A 152 -6.60 -27.03 -36.80
C LYS A 152 -8.09 -27.34 -37.01
N MET A 153 -8.98 -26.40 -36.69
CA MET A 153 -10.43 -26.56 -36.92
C MET A 153 -10.82 -26.48 -38.40
N LEU A 154 -10.17 -25.62 -39.19
CA LEU A 154 -10.40 -25.53 -40.63
C LEU A 154 -9.92 -26.80 -41.34
N GLU A 155 -8.71 -27.27 -41.00
CA GLU A 155 -8.14 -28.53 -41.47
C GLU A 155 -9.07 -29.72 -41.14
N ALA A 156 -9.54 -29.83 -39.90
CA ALA A 156 -10.49 -30.86 -39.47
C ALA A 156 -11.88 -30.75 -40.15
N ALA A 157 -12.28 -29.56 -40.59
CA ALA A 157 -13.50 -29.31 -41.35
C ALA A 157 -13.34 -29.49 -42.88
N GLY A 158 -12.14 -29.84 -43.35
CA GLY A 158 -11.83 -29.97 -44.79
C GLY A 158 -11.77 -28.64 -45.54
N VAL A 159 -11.44 -27.54 -44.84
CA VAL A 159 -11.28 -26.19 -45.40
C VAL A 159 -9.81 -25.81 -45.33
N GLU A 160 -9.15 -25.61 -46.48
CA GLU A 160 -7.74 -25.19 -46.50
C GLU A 160 -7.60 -23.72 -46.03
N PRO A 161 -6.73 -23.42 -45.05
CA PRO A 161 -6.49 -22.04 -44.60
C PRO A 161 -5.81 -21.16 -45.67
N GLN A 162 -6.60 -20.30 -46.32
CA GLN A 162 -6.08 -19.34 -47.31
C GLN A 162 -5.53 -18.07 -46.64
N PHE A 163 -4.32 -17.65 -47.07
CA PHE A 163 -3.64 -16.44 -46.61
C PHE A 163 -3.11 -15.64 -47.81
N GLU A 164 -3.33 -14.33 -47.78
CA GLU A 164 -2.80 -13.37 -48.76
C GLU A 164 -2.26 -12.14 -48.02
N ASP A 165 -1.09 -11.64 -48.39
CA ASP A 165 -0.31 -10.61 -47.68
C ASP A 165 -0.12 -10.87 -46.16
N GLY A 166 -0.25 -12.14 -45.73
CA GLY A 166 -0.23 -12.56 -44.32
C GLY A 166 -1.59 -12.45 -43.59
N ILE A 167 -2.62 -11.97 -44.27
CA ILE A 167 -4.00 -11.85 -43.78
C ILE A 167 -4.78 -13.12 -44.17
N ARG A 168 -5.61 -13.65 -43.26
CA ARG A 168 -6.46 -14.82 -43.55
C ARG A 168 -7.68 -14.39 -44.37
N VAL A 169 -7.80 -14.87 -45.60
CA VAL A 169 -9.03 -14.72 -46.40
C VAL A 169 -10.16 -15.45 -45.66
N THR A 170 -11.26 -14.74 -45.37
CA THR A 170 -12.29 -15.24 -44.44
C THR A 170 -13.65 -15.29 -45.13
N ASP A 171 -14.04 -16.46 -45.63
CA ASP A 171 -15.38 -16.69 -46.18
C ASP A 171 -16.45 -16.88 -45.08
N GLY A 172 -17.72 -17.03 -45.47
CA GLY A 172 -18.82 -17.27 -44.54
C GLY A 172 -18.68 -18.54 -43.69
N LYS A 173 -18.12 -19.62 -44.23
CA LYS A 173 -17.86 -20.87 -43.48
C LYS A 173 -16.72 -20.68 -42.49
N THR A 174 -15.62 -20.08 -42.93
CA THR A 174 -14.45 -19.74 -42.11
C THR A 174 -14.85 -18.81 -40.97
N LEU A 175 -15.68 -17.79 -41.22
CA LEU A 175 -16.18 -16.90 -40.18
C LEU A 175 -17.08 -17.63 -39.17
N ALA A 176 -17.94 -18.55 -39.60
CA ALA A 176 -18.80 -19.32 -38.70
C ALA A 176 -17.98 -20.21 -37.74
N LEU A 177 -16.95 -20.89 -38.26
CA LEU A 177 -16.00 -21.66 -37.45
C LEU A 177 -15.19 -20.76 -36.52
N ALA A 178 -14.62 -19.66 -37.05
CA ALA A 178 -13.87 -18.68 -36.27
C ALA A 178 -14.69 -18.10 -35.13
N ARG A 179 -15.91 -17.62 -35.39
CA ARG A 179 -16.81 -17.04 -34.37
C ARG A 179 -17.11 -18.06 -33.27
N SER A 180 -17.36 -19.32 -33.61
CA SER A 180 -17.67 -20.37 -32.64
C SER A 180 -16.49 -20.60 -31.69
N LEU A 181 -15.29 -20.77 -32.26
CA LEU A 181 -14.02 -20.90 -31.52
C LEU A 181 -13.68 -19.66 -30.68
N PHE A 182 -13.89 -18.45 -31.21
CA PHE A 182 -13.65 -17.20 -30.49
C PHE A 182 -14.53 -17.08 -29.25
N LEU A 183 -15.78 -17.54 -29.31
CA LEU A 183 -16.69 -17.58 -28.16
C LEU A 183 -16.28 -18.66 -27.15
N GLU A 184 -15.85 -19.84 -27.62
CA GLU A 184 -15.38 -20.94 -26.78
C GLU A 184 -14.13 -20.55 -25.98
N GLU A 185 -13.08 -20.06 -26.65
CA GLU A 185 -11.83 -19.65 -25.97
C GLU A 185 -12.02 -18.39 -25.11
N ASN A 186 -13.01 -17.54 -25.40
CA ASN A 186 -13.40 -16.43 -24.52
C ASN A 186 -14.06 -16.92 -23.23
N LEU A 187 -15.02 -17.84 -23.34
CA LEU A 187 -15.71 -18.41 -22.19
C LEU A 187 -14.77 -19.23 -21.32
N LYS A 188 -13.93 -20.07 -21.92
CA LYS A 188 -12.92 -20.89 -21.23
C LYS A 188 -11.94 -20.06 -20.38
N LEU A 189 -11.49 -18.90 -20.87
CA LEU A 189 -10.66 -17.97 -20.10
C LEU A 189 -11.46 -17.29 -18.97
N VAL A 190 -12.73 -16.95 -19.21
CA VAL A 190 -13.64 -16.40 -18.19
C VAL A 190 -13.90 -17.42 -17.07
N GLU A 191 -14.17 -18.69 -17.40
CA GLU A 191 -14.46 -19.76 -16.45
C GLU A 191 -13.23 -20.12 -15.59
N GLU A 192 -12.03 -20.19 -16.18
CA GLU A 192 -10.79 -20.38 -15.42
C GLU A 192 -10.55 -19.21 -14.44
N LEU A 193 -10.79 -17.96 -14.87
CA LEU A 193 -10.69 -16.77 -14.01
C LEU A 193 -11.73 -16.80 -12.87
N GLU A 194 -13.00 -17.11 -13.16
CA GLU A 194 -14.04 -17.24 -12.13
C GLU A 194 -13.73 -18.38 -11.13
N SER A 195 -13.09 -19.47 -11.58
CA SER A 195 -12.63 -20.55 -10.68
C SER A 195 -11.57 -20.09 -9.67
N LEU A 196 -10.76 -19.09 -10.04
CA LEU A 196 -9.74 -18.46 -9.18
C LEU A 196 -10.32 -17.35 -8.28
N GLY A 197 -11.65 -17.13 -8.32
CA GLY A 197 -12.35 -16.08 -7.58
C GLY A 197 -12.36 -14.71 -8.26
N VAL A 198 -11.83 -14.62 -9.49
CA VAL A 198 -11.77 -13.38 -10.27
C VAL A 198 -13.09 -13.15 -10.96
N ARG A 199 -13.67 -11.95 -10.80
CA ARG A 199 -14.86 -11.59 -11.57
C ARG A 199 -14.42 -11.17 -12.98
N ALA A 200 -14.56 -12.06 -13.95
CA ALA A 200 -14.37 -11.73 -15.37
C ALA A 200 -15.69 -11.30 -16.01
N ARG A 201 -15.64 -10.67 -17.19
CA ARG A 201 -16.80 -10.42 -18.04
C ARG A 201 -16.45 -10.71 -19.50
N PRO A 202 -17.16 -11.63 -20.17
CA PRO A 202 -17.02 -11.83 -21.62
C PRO A 202 -17.57 -10.62 -22.36
N ILE A 203 -16.81 -10.06 -23.29
CA ILE A 203 -17.22 -8.96 -24.17
C ILE A 203 -16.92 -9.38 -25.62
N THR A 204 -17.91 -9.98 -26.27
CA THR A 204 -17.72 -10.74 -27.52
C THR A 204 -18.14 -9.99 -28.79
N THR A 205 -18.85 -8.88 -28.64
CA THR A 205 -19.27 -7.94 -29.71
C THR A 205 -19.42 -6.53 -29.11
N GLY A 206 -19.76 -5.51 -29.92
CA GLY A 206 -20.14 -4.18 -29.44
C GLY A 206 -19.00 -3.25 -29.00
N VAL A 207 -17.74 -3.66 -29.17
CA VAL A 207 -16.54 -2.82 -28.88
C VAL A 207 -15.90 -2.29 -30.16
N PHE A 208 -15.63 -3.14 -31.14
CA PHE A 208 -14.91 -2.76 -32.36
C PHE A 208 -15.89 -2.54 -33.52
N SER A 209 -15.99 -1.30 -34.01
CA SER A 209 -16.65 -1.00 -35.28
C SER A 209 -15.64 -1.11 -36.42
N ALA A 210 -16.04 -1.70 -37.55
CA ALA A 210 -15.16 -1.91 -38.69
C ALA A 210 -15.90 -1.82 -40.04
N ASP A 211 -15.19 -1.31 -41.04
CA ASP A 211 -15.54 -1.48 -42.46
C ASP A 211 -14.88 -2.76 -43.01
N TYR A 212 -15.28 -3.20 -44.20
CA TYR A 212 -14.53 -4.22 -44.94
C TYR A 212 -13.12 -3.71 -45.27
N LEU A 213 -12.07 -4.50 -45.00
CA LEU A 213 -10.69 -4.13 -45.34
C LEU A 213 -10.50 -4.12 -46.87
N ASP A 214 -10.87 -5.22 -47.51
CA ASP A 214 -11.11 -5.37 -48.94
C ASP A 214 -12.07 -6.55 -49.09
N LYS A 215 -13.26 -6.30 -49.65
CA LYS A 215 -14.33 -7.30 -49.73
C LYS A 215 -14.15 -8.27 -50.90
N GLU A 216 -13.45 -7.86 -51.95
CA GLU A 216 -13.18 -8.71 -53.12
C GLU A 216 -11.97 -9.60 -52.86
N ARG A 217 -10.94 -9.06 -52.17
CA ARG A 217 -9.69 -9.76 -51.86
C ARG A 217 -9.76 -10.62 -50.59
N TYR A 218 -10.22 -10.06 -49.47
CA TYR A 218 -10.18 -10.75 -48.16
C TYR A 218 -11.54 -11.24 -47.66
N ASN A 219 -12.64 -10.87 -48.33
CA ASN A 219 -14.02 -11.25 -48.01
C ASN A 219 -14.50 -10.69 -46.64
N LEU A 220 -14.78 -11.52 -45.63
CA LEU A 220 -15.33 -11.08 -44.32
C LEU A 220 -14.25 -10.63 -43.32
N VAL A 221 -13.27 -9.84 -43.79
CA VAL A 221 -12.18 -9.29 -42.97
C VAL A 221 -12.38 -7.78 -42.77
N GLY A 222 -12.21 -7.33 -41.53
CA GLY A 222 -12.52 -5.97 -41.11
C GLY A 222 -11.30 -5.08 -40.91
N LYS A 223 -11.46 -3.80 -41.24
CA LYS A 223 -10.58 -2.70 -40.83
C LYS A 223 -11.32 -1.88 -39.77
N ILE A 224 -10.80 -1.88 -38.54
CA ILE A 224 -11.39 -1.10 -37.44
C ILE A 224 -11.43 0.39 -37.80
N ASN A 225 -12.57 1.02 -37.56
CA ASN A 225 -12.81 2.46 -37.76
C ASN A 225 -13.30 3.17 -36.48
N GLY A 226 -13.65 2.42 -35.43
CA GLY A 226 -14.07 2.97 -34.15
C GLY A 226 -13.99 1.97 -32.99
N VAL A 227 -13.83 2.48 -31.77
CA VAL A 227 -13.77 1.69 -30.53
C VAL A 227 -14.76 2.25 -29.51
N ASN A 228 -15.81 1.49 -29.21
CA ASN A 228 -16.80 1.80 -28.19
C ASN A 228 -16.28 1.37 -26.80
N LYS A 229 -16.05 2.35 -25.93
CA LYS A 229 -15.51 2.13 -24.58
C LYS A 229 -16.56 1.66 -23.57
N ALA A 230 -17.84 1.99 -23.78
CA ALA A 230 -18.88 1.82 -22.77
C ALA A 230 -19.03 0.38 -22.21
N PRO A 231 -18.90 -0.72 -23.00
CA PRO A 231 -18.93 -2.08 -22.47
C PRO A 231 -17.75 -2.39 -21.52
N ILE A 232 -16.58 -1.81 -21.80
CA ILE A 232 -15.33 -1.97 -21.04
C ILE A 232 -15.43 -1.18 -19.74
N GLU A 233 -15.81 0.09 -19.82
CA GLU A 233 -16.02 0.96 -18.66
C GLU A 233 -17.09 0.36 -17.71
N ALA A 234 -18.20 -0.16 -18.25
CA ALA A 234 -19.25 -0.82 -17.48
C ALA A 234 -18.83 -2.18 -16.89
N ALA A 235 -17.75 -2.81 -17.39
CA ALA A 235 -17.15 -3.98 -16.75
C ALA A 235 -16.26 -3.57 -15.57
N ILE A 236 -15.34 -2.63 -15.80
CA ILE A 236 -14.40 -2.14 -14.80
C ILE A 236 -15.14 -1.47 -13.62
N ASN A 237 -16.13 -0.62 -13.90
CA ASN A 237 -16.96 0.02 -12.87
C ASN A 237 -17.82 -0.98 -12.08
N ALA A 238 -18.09 -2.16 -12.64
CA ALA A 238 -18.78 -3.26 -11.95
C ALA A 238 -17.82 -4.17 -11.16
N GLY A 239 -16.52 -3.88 -11.14
CA GLY A 239 -15.48 -4.70 -10.53
C GLY A 239 -15.20 -6.00 -11.30
N CYS A 240 -15.24 -5.96 -12.64
CA CYS A 240 -14.96 -7.10 -13.52
C CYS A 240 -13.76 -6.86 -14.45
N LEU A 241 -12.95 -7.89 -14.71
CA LEU A 241 -11.97 -7.89 -15.81
C LEU A 241 -12.71 -8.02 -17.16
N PRO A 242 -12.57 -7.07 -18.11
CA PRO A 242 -13.15 -7.19 -19.44
C PRO A 242 -12.30 -8.09 -20.34
N ILE A 243 -12.89 -9.19 -20.83
CA ILE A 243 -12.23 -10.19 -21.69
C ILE A 243 -12.83 -10.13 -23.11
N LEU A 244 -12.09 -9.54 -24.05
CA LEU A 244 -12.51 -9.22 -25.42
C LEU A 244 -12.04 -10.26 -26.44
N THR A 245 -12.86 -10.51 -27.46
CA THR A 245 -12.47 -11.21 -28.70
C THR A 245 -12.05 -10.22 -29.79
N SER A 246 -11.09 -10.58 -30.64
CA SER A 246 -10.69 -9.76 -31.82
C SER A 246 -11.67 -9.85 -33.01
N MET A 247 -12.96 -9.68 -32.74
CA MET A 247 -14.03 -9.58 -33.75
C MET A 247 -14.58 -8.16 -33.77
N ALA A 248 -14.94 -7.67 -34.96
CA ALA A 248 -15.55 -6.35 -35.14
C ALA A 248 -16.89 -6.46 -35.87
N GLU A 249 -17.67 -5.38 -35.89
CA GLU A 249 -19.00 -5.32 -36.53
C GLU A 249 -19.14 -4.10 -37.44
N THR A 250 -19.82 -4.28 -38.58
CA THR A 250 -20.24 -3.16 -39.44
C THR A 250 -21.44 -2.42 -38.85
N PRO A 251 -21.78 -1.21 -39.31
CA PRO A 251 -22.98 -0.47 -38.85
C PRO A 251 -24.31 -1.25 -39.02
N GLU A 252 -24.36 -2.22 -39.94
CA GLU A 252 -25.50 -3.10 -40.18
C GLU A 252 -25.49 -4.37 -39.29
N GLY A 253 -24.47 -4.56 -38.46
CA GLY A 253 -24.32 -5.70 -37.55
C GLY A 253 -23.66 -6.94 -38.18
N GLN A 254 -23.02 -6.83 -39.35
CA GLN A 254 -22.24 -7.95 -39.91
C GLN A 254 -20.91 -8.08 -39.13
N ILE A 255 -20.67 -9.26 -38.56
CA ILE A 255 -19.40 -9.56 -37.88
C ILE A 255 -18.29 -9.74 -38.93
N LEU A 256 -17.12 -9.15 -38.68
CA LEU A 256 -15.91 -9.27 -39.50
C LEU A 256 -14.74 -9.79 -38.65
N ASN A 257 -13.88 -10.59 -39.27
CA ASN A 257 -12.65 -11.10 -38.66
C ASN A 257 -11.56 -10.02 -38.66
N VAL A 258 -10.86 -9.83 -37.54
CA VAL A 258 -9.79 -8.82 -37.39
C VAL A 258 -8.56 -9.42 -36.72
N ASN A 259 -7.36 -8.99 -37.14
CA ASN A 259 -6.11 -9.37 -36.48
C ASN A 259 -6.08 -8.85 -35.03
N ALA A 260 -5.89 -9.75 -34.06
CA ALA A 260 -5.81 -9.42 -32.63
C ALA A 260 -4.68 -8.43 -32.28
N ASP A 261 -3.58 -8.39 -33.04
CA ASP A 261 -2.51 -7.39 -32.81
C ASP A 261 -2.94 -5.98 -33.24
N VAL A 262 -3.75 -5.86 -34.30
CA VAL A 262 -4.37 -4.60 -34.75
C VAL A 262 -5.49 -4.17 -33.80
N ALA A 263 -6.33 -5.11 -33.36
CA ALA A 263 -7.39 -4.84 -32.38
C ALA A 263 -6.81 -4.35 -31.04
N ALA A 264 -5.68 -4.90 -30.59
CA ALA A 264 -4.95 -4.40 -29.42
C ALA A 264 -4.38 -2.99 -29.65
N GLY A 265 -3.86 -2.70 -30.85
CA GLY A 265 -3.36 -1.38 -31.23
C GLY A 265 -4.46 -0.32 -31.17
N GLU A 266 -5.57 -0.52 -31.88
CA GLU A 266 -6.68 0.45 -31.91
C GLU A 266 -7.36 0.62 -30.54
N LEU A 267 -7.45 -0.45 -29.75
CA LEU A 267 -7.90 -0.40 -28.36
C LEU A 267 -6.96 0.45 -27.48
N ALA A 268 -5.64 0.31 -27.66
CA ALA A 268 -4.66 1.13 -26.96
C ALA A 268 -4.68 2.60 -27.43
N ARG A 269 -4.87 2.89 -28.72
CA ARG A 269 -5.08 4.27 -29.22
C ARG A 269 -6.30 4.93 -28.57
N ALA A 270 -7.41 4.19 -28.48
CA ALA A 270 -8.65 4.70 -27.91
C ALA A 270 -8.54 4.98 -26.41
N LEU A 271 -7.83 4.13 -25.65
CA LEU A 271 -7.78 4.18 -24.18
C LEU A 271 -6.55 4.91 -23.61
N GLN A 272 -5.48 5.02 -24.38
CA GLN A 272 -4.18 5.59 -23.97
C GLN A 272 -3.63 5.00 -22.66
N PRO A 273 -3.42 3.67 -22.57
CA PRO A 273 -2.92 3.02 -21.36
C PRO A 273 -1.43 3.29 -21.12
N LEU A 274 -0.97 3.10 -19.87
CA LEU A 274 0.45 3.19 -19.53
C LEU A 274 1.27 1.99 -20.05
N LYS A 275 0.70 0.79 -19.98
CA LYS A 275 1.34 -0.47 -20.42
C LYS A 275 0.50 -1.15 -21.51
N ILE A 276 1.16 -1.61 -22.56
CA ILE A 276 0.56 -2.39 -23.66
C ILE A 276 1.33 -3.70 -23.75
N VAL A 277 0.74 -4.81 -23.37
CA VAL A 277 1.46 -6.09 -23.20
C VAL A 277 1.06 -7.07 -24.29
N TYR A 278 2.05 -7.60 -25.02
CA TYR A 278 1.88 -8.66 -26.00
C TYR A 278 2.45 -9.97 -25.45
N LEU A 279 1.58 -10.91 -25.08
CA LEU A 279 2.00 -12.22 -24.55
C LEU A 279 2.43 -13.17 -25.67
N ALA A 280 3.62 -13.77 -25.53
CA ALA A 280 4.22 -14.69 -26.48
C ALA A 280 5.06 -15.78 -25.78
N GLU A 281 5.03 -17.01 -26.28
CA GLU A 281 5.76 -18.16 -25.72
C GLU A 281 7.26 -17.89 -25.48
N LYS A 282 7.90 -17.18 -26.41
CA LYS A 282 9.36 -16.91 -26.35
C LYS A 282 9.78 -15.82 -25.37
N GLY A 283 8.83 -15.11 -24.76
CA GLY A 283 9.13 -14.13 -23.72
C GLY A 283 9.90 -12.88 -24.12
N GLY A 284 10.04 -12.56 -25.41
CA GLY A 284 10.71 -11.33 -25.86
C GLY A 284 11.18 -11.37 -27.32
N LEU A 285 11.96 -10.35 -27.68
CA LEU A 285 12.79 -10.29 -28.89
C LEU A 285 14.23 -10.66 -28.54
N PHE A 286 14.95 -11.20 -29.52
CA PHE A 286 16.31 -11.69 -29.36
C PHE A 286 17.22 -11.07 -30.41
N ASN A 287 18.44 -10.72 -30.01
CA ASN A 287 19.51 -10.34 -30.91
C ASN A 287 19.88 -11.57 -31.75
N GLY A 288 19.76 -11.47 -33.07
CA GLY A 288 20.05 -12.58 -33.97
C GLY A 288 21.54 -12.82 -34.25
N ASP A 289 22.42 -11.98 -33.69
CA ASP A 289 23.88 -12.08 -33.77
C ASP A 289 24.45 -12.70 -32.48
N THR A 290 24.15 -12.12 -31.30
CA THR A 290 24.62 -12.65 -30.00
C THR A 290 23.73 -13.76 -29.42
N GLY A 291 22.49 -13.90 -29.90
CA GLY A 291 21.48 -14.84 -29.36
C GLY A 291 20.79 -14.35 -28.08
N GLU A 292 21.21 -13.23 -27.51
CA GLU A 292 20.72 -12.71 -26.23
C GLU A 292 19.33 -12.07 -26.34
N LYS A 293 18.58 -12.07 -25.23
CA LYS A 293 17.27 -11.40 -25.16
C LYS A 293 17.47 -9.88 -25.06
N ILE A 294 16.79 -9.12 -25.92
CA ILE A 294 16.79 -7.66 -25.90
C ILE A 294 15.90 -7.21 -24.73
N SER A 295 16.47 -6.58 -23.71
CA SER A 295 15.73 -6.14 -22.52
C SER A 295 14.89 -4.89 -22.77
N ALA A 296 15.44 -3.89 -23.47
CA ALA A 296 14.76 -2.65 -23.81
C ALA A 296 15.11 -2.17 -25.23
N ILE A 297 14.25 -1.32 -25.81
CA ILE A 297 14.47 -0.58 -27.06
C ILE A 297 13.92 0.85 -26.89
N ASN A 298 14.79 1.85 -26.99
CA ASN A 298 14.46 3.28 -27.00
C ASN A 298 14.35 3.77 -28.45
N LEU A 299 13.12 3.88 -28.97
CA LEU A 299 12.85 4.10 -30.40
C LEU A 299 13.36 5.44 -30.95
N ASP A 300 13.47 6.49 -30.14
CA ASP A 300 13.95 7.81 -30.58
C ASP A 300 15.49 7.85 -30.78
N GLU A 301 16.22 6.84 -30.30
CA GLU A 301 17.69 6.74 -30.39
C GLU A 301 18.16 5.50 -31.18
N GLU A 302 17.58 4.33 -30.90
CA GLU A 302 18.08 3.05 -31.41
C GLU A 302 17.46 2.63 -32.76
N TYR A 303 16.23 3.04 -33.06
CA TYR A 303 15.43 2.46 -34.16
C TYR A 303 16.14 2.49 -35.52
N ASP A 304 16.73 3.63 -35.90
CA ASP A 304 17.39 3.78 -37.21
C ASP A 304 18.72 3.02 -37.31
N HIS A 305 19.30 2.59 -36.18
CA HIS A 305 20.45 1.69 -36.15
C HIS A 305 19.97 0.24 -36.18
N LEU A 306 19.03 -0.12 -35.31
CA LEU A 306 18.46 -1.46 -35.16
C LEU A 306 17.80 -1.96 -36.46
N MET A 307 17.01 -1.13 -37.14
CA MET A 307 16.33 -1.53 -38.37
C MET A 307 17.28 -1.79 -39.56
N LYS A 308 18.51 -1.25 -39.51
CA LYS A 308 19.59 -1.50 -40.49
C LYS A 308 20.35 -2.80 -40.20
N GLN A 309 20.20 -3.41 -39.02
CA GLN A 309 20.91 -4.63 -38.67
C GLN A 309 20.47 -5.82 -39.53
N TRP A 310 21.46 -6.58 -40.01
CA TRP A 310 21.27 -7.69 -40.95
C TRP A 310 20.41 -8.82 -40.37
N TRP A 311 20.47 -9.01 -39.05
CA TRP A 311 19.78 -10.07 -38.32
C TRP A 311 18.31 -9.73 -38.00
N VAL A 312 17.86 -8.49 -38.19
CA VAL A 312 16.46 -8.07 -37.96
C VAL A 312 15.57 -8.54 -39.11
N ARG A 313 15.24 -9.84 -39.07
CA ARG A 313 14.41 -10.55 -40.06
C ARG A 313 13.00 -9.94 -40.19
N HIS A 314 12.34 -10.21 -41.31
CA HIS A 314 11.06 -9.64 -41.71
C HIS A 314 10.00 -9.55 -40.59
N GLY A 315 9.75 -10.64 -39.85
CA GLY A 315 8.76 -10.66 -38.76
C GLY A 315 9.15 -9.78 -37.56
N THR A 316 10.44 -9.73 -37.20
CA THR A 316 10.95 -8.83 -36.14
C THR A 316 10.86 -7.37 -36.59
N ARG A 317 11.25 -7.10 -37.85
CA ARG A 317 11.19 -5.77 -38.49
C ARG A 317 9.77 -5.23 -38.52
N LEU A 318 8.79 -6.06 -38.87
CA LEU A 318 7.38 -5.68 -38.91
C LEU A 318 6.88 -5.28 -37.51
N LYS A 319 7.09 -6.13 -36.49
CA LYS A 319 6.68 -5.83 -35.10
C LYS A 319 7.28 -4.53 -34.56
N ILE A 320 8.58 -4.29 -34.77
CA ILE A 320 9.24 -3.06 -34.31
C ILE A 320 8.65 -1.83 -35.02
N LYS A 321 8.29 -1.94 -36.31
CA LYS A 321 7.62 -0.87 -37.06
C LYS A 321 6.20 -0.61 -36.55
N GLU A 322 5.38 -1.66 -36.39
CA GLU A 322 4.01 -1.58 -35.86
C GLU A 322 3.99 -0.94 -34.46
N MET A 323 4.93 -1.35 -33.59
CA MET A 323 5.03 -0.84 -32.22
C MET A 323 5.56 0.59 -32.17
N LYS A 324 6.42 1.01 -33.11
CA LYS A 324 6.79 2.42 -33.28
C LYS A 324 5.59 3.25 -33.74
N GLU A 325 4.83 2.77 -34.73
CA GLU A 325 3.65 3.47 -35.25
C GLU A 325 2.56 3.59 -34.18
N LEU A 326 2.34 2.55 -33.36
CA LEU A 326 1.45 2.63 -32.21
C LEU A 326 1.93 3.62 -31.14
N LEU A 327 3.22 3.59 -30.77
CA LEU A 327 3.75 4.45 -29.70
C LEU A 327 3.87 5.93 -30.10
N MET A 328 4.03 6.25 -31.38
CA MET A 328 4.12 7.64 -31.84
C MET A 328 2.81 8.42 -31.64
N ASP A 329 1.67 7.76 -31.78
CA ASP A 329 0.33 8.32 -31.56
C ASP A 329 -0.11 8.28 -30.07
N LEU A 330 0.78 7.82 -29.18
CA LEU A 330 0.55 7.70 -27.74
C LEU A 330 1.45 8.66 -26.94
N PRO A 331 1.07 8.97 -25.68
CA PRO A 331 1.93 9.74 -24.77
C PRO A 331 3.31 9.11 -24.60
N ARG A 332 4.37 9.93 -24.43
CA ARG A 332 5.74 9.43 -24.13
C ARG A 332 5.83 8.54 -22.87
N THR A 333 4.83 8.57 -22.00
CA THR A 333 4.71 7.72 -20.81
C THR A 333 4.18 6.31 -21.09
N SER A 334 3.57 6.06 -22.25
CA SER A 334 3.10 4.74 -22.66
C SER A 334 4.27 3.87 -23.13
N SER A 335 4.20 2.57 -22.85
CA SER A 335 5.20 1.58 -23.27
C SER A 335 4.56 0.28 -23.73
N VAL A 336 5.19 -0.37 -24.72
CA VAL A 336 4.83 -1.71 -25.20
C VAL A 336 5.79 -2.72 -24.58
N ALA A 337 5.32 -3.88 -24.15
CA ALA A 337 6.18 -4.97 -23.67
C ALA A 337 5.82 -6.30 -24.34
N ILE A 338 6.84 -7.06 -24.75
CA ILE A 338 6.69 -8.41 -25.31
C ILE A 338 7.26 -9.42 -24.31
N ILE A 339 6.42 -10.25 -23.71
CA ILE A 339 6.77 -11.09 -22.55
C ILE A 339 6.05 -12.45 -22.55
N HIS A 340 6.45 -13.33 -21.65
CA HIS A 340 5.82 -14.62 -21.40
C HIS A 340 4.75 -14.47 -20.27
N PRO A 341 3.66 -15.26 -20.23
CA PRO A 341 2.59 -15.08 -19.24
C PRO A 341 3.05 -15.18 -17.77
N ALA A 342 4.05 -16.02 -17.47
CA ALA A 342 4.63 -16.13 -16.12
C ALA A 342 5.30 -14.82 -15.67
N ASP A 343 5.82 -14.06 -16.62
CA ASP A 343 6.60 -12.84 -16.42
C ASP A 343 5.73 -11.57 -16.37
N LEU A 344 4.41 -11.69 -16.57
CA LEU A 344 3.45 -10.58 -16.63
C LEU A 344 3.51 -9.66 -15.40
N GLN A 345 3.65 -10.25 -14.21
CA GLN A 345 3.72 -9.50 -12.96
C GLN A 345 5.05 -8.73 -12.86
N LYS A 346 6.15 -9.35 -13.29
CA LYS A 346 7.47 -8.73 -13.25
C LYS A 346 7.55 -7.54 -14.21
N GLU A 347 7.09 -7.70 -15.45
CA GLU A 347 7.12 -6.62 -16.46
C GLU A 347 6.21 -5.42 -16.13
N LEU A 348 5.09 -5.64 -15.44
CA LEU A 348 4.17 -4.56 -15.08
C LEU A 348 4.65 -3.71 -13.90
N PHE A 349 5.58 -4.19 -13.07
CA PHE A 349 5.97 -3.53 -11.82
C PHE A 349 7.47 -3.45 -11.53
N THR A 350 8.34 -4.00 -12.36
CA THR A 350 9.80 -3.97 -12.13
C THR A 350 10.57 -3.22 -13.20
N ASP A 351 11.59 -2.49 -12.75
CA ASP A 351 12.56 -1.79 -13.58
C ASP A 351 13.48 -2.74 -14.35
N THR A 352 13.73 -3.94 -13.83
CA THR A 352 14.56 -4.93 -14.53
C THR A 352 13.87 -5.53 -15.75
N GLY A 353 12.53 -5.42 -15.82
CA GLY A 353 11.73 -6.05 -16.85
C GLY A 353 11.84 -7.58 -16.83
N ALA A 354 11.16 -8.21 -17.79
CA ALA A 354 11.17 -9.66 -17.92
C ALA A 354 11.14 -10.16 -19.36
N GLY A 355 10.75 -9.34 -20.33
CA GLY A 355 10.94 -9.64 -21.75
C GLY A 355 11.66 -8.52 -22.49
N THR A 356 10.99 -7.93 -23.48
CA THR A 356 11.47 -6.76 -24.24
C THR A 356 10.54 -5.58 -24.06
N LEU A 357 11.02 -4.54 -23.39
CA LEU A 357 10.32 -3.26 -23.18
C LEU A 357 10.63 -2.28 -24.34
N ILE A 358 9.60 -1.84 -25.05
CA ILE A 358 9.71 -0.92 -26.19
C ILE A 358 9.02 0.39 -25.81
N ARG A 359 9.76 1.49 -25.90
CA ARG A 359 9.25 2.85 -25.63
C ARG A 359 9.84 3.84 -26.61
N ARG A 360 9.26 5.04 -26.70
CA ARG A 360 9.91 6.17 -27.39
C ARG A 360 11.25 6.52 -26.72
N GLY A 361 11.24 6.59 -25.39
CA GLY A 361 12.34 7.12 -24.61
C GLY A 361 12.45 8.64 -24.78
N ASN A 362 13.56 9.20 -24.30
CA ASN A 362 14.01 10.56 -24.57
C ASN A 362 15.41 10.46 -25.19
N LYS A 363 15.70 11.27 -26.19
CA LYS A 363 17.03 11.32 -26.81
C LYS A 363 18.04 11.94 -25.84
N VAL A 364 19.24 11.36 -25.72
CA VAL A 364 20.34 12.00 -24.98
C VAL A 364 20.98 13.06 -25.86
N HIS A 365 21.02 14.29 -25.36
CA HIS A 365 21.76 15.40 -25.92
C HIS A 365 23.10 15.51 -25.20
N ILE A 366 24.18 15.55 -25.97
CA ILE A 366 25.54 15.76 -25.48
C ILE A 366 25.90 17.22 -25.74
N LYS A 367 26.33 17.95 -24.70
CA LYS A 367 26.77 19.35 -24.80
C LYS A 367 28.20 19.50 -24.28
N SER A 368 29.06 20.20 -25.01
CA SER A 368 30.50 20.30 -24.72
C SER A 368 30.95 21.69 -24.24
N SER A 369 30.05 22.67 -24.31
CA SER A 369 30.24 24.03 -23.81
C SER A 369 28.95 24.53 -23.13
N LEU A 370 29.06 25.61 -22.36
CA LEU A 370 27.90 26.25 -21.73
C LEU A 370 27.06 27.08 -22.69
N ASP A 371 27.61 27.50 -23.83
CA ASP A 371 26.89 28.31 -24.82
C ASP A 371 25.94 27.45 -25.69
N GLU A 372 26.07 26.12 -25.64
CA GLU A 372 25.10 25.16 -26.19
C GLU A 372 23.82 25.04 -25.33
N PHE A 373 23.74 25.66 -24.15
CA PHE A 373 22.57 25.60 -23.27
C PHE A 373 21.62 26.78 -23.51
N GLU A 374 20.48 26.49 -24.13
CA GLU A 374 19.37 27.43 -24.37
C GLU A 374 18.84 28.07 -23.07
N ASP A 375 18.80 27.30 -21.97
CA ASP A 375 18.49 27.78 -20.63
C ASP A 375 19.54 27.29 -19.61
N ILE A 376 20.34 28.24 -19.11
CA ILE A 376 21.37 28.01 -18.09
C ILE A 376 20.76 27.95 -16.67
N GLU A 377 19.61 28.60 -16.43
CA GLU A 377 18.90 28.49 -15.15
C GLU A 377 18.23 27.11 -15.03
N MET A 378 17.74 26.52 -16.12
CA MET A 378 17.27 25.12 -16.13
C MET A 378 18.39 24.15 -15.74
N LEU A 379 19.61 24.34 -16.28
CA LEU A 379 20.81 23.60 -15.90
C LEU A 379 21.13 23.76 -14.40
N LYS A 380 21.13 24.98 -13.86
CA LYS A 380 21.34 25.22 -12.42
C LYS A 380 20.27 24.56 -11.56
N ASN A 381 19.00 24.68 -11.94
CA ASN A 381 17.88 24.10 -11.20
C ASN A 381 17.94 22.57 -11.18
N ALA A 382 18.43 21.91 -12.22
CA ALA A 382 18.75 20.49 -12.19
C ALA A 382 19.91 20.17 -11.25
N LEU A 383 21.02 20.93 -11.29
CA LEU A 383 22.17 20.72 -10.39
C LEU A 383 21.85 20.96 -8.90
N VAL A 384 20.85 21.79 -8.57
CA VAL A 384 20.35 22.03 -7.20
C VAL A 384 19.35 20.97 -6.74
N ARG A 385 18.69 20.27 -7.67
CA ARG A 385 17.41 19.55 -7.44
C ARG A 385 17.41 18.57 -6.27
N ASP A 386 18.52 17.87 -6.06
CA ASP A 386 18.66 16.78 -5.09
C ASP A 386 19.59 17.16 -3.91
N ARG A 387 19.82 18.46 -3.64
CA ARG A 387 20.81 18.95 -2.66
C ARG A 387 20.23 19.95 -1.67
N GLU A 388 20.23 19.59 -0.38
CA GLU A 388 19.78 20.45 0.72
C GLU A 388 20.93 21.31 1.29
N GLY A 389 20.68 22.61 1.48
CA GLY A 389 21.64 23.53 2.12
C GLY A 389 21.34 25.01 1.82
N LEU A 390 21.67 25.91 2.75
CA LEU A 390 21.37 27.34 2.61
C LEU A 390 22.18 28.04 1.50
N ASP A 391 23.42 27.61 1.26
CA ASP A 391 24.29 28.15 0.20
C ASP A 391 24.30 27.28 -1.09
N ALA A 392 23.34 26.37 -1.25
CA ALA A 392 23.35 25.38 -2.33
C ALA A 392 23.29 26.01 -3.74
N LYS A 393 22.47 27.05 -3.93
CA LYS A 393 22.39 27.78 -5.20
C LYS A 393 23.70 28.46 -5.56
N ALA A 394 24.31 29.19 -4.61
CA ALA A 394 25.57 29.89 -4.86
C ALA A 394 26.75 28.91 -5.06
N THR A 395 26.71 27.72 -4.44
CA THR A 395 27.69 26.65 -4.69
C THR A 395 27.56 26.09 -6.12
N VAL A 396 26.33 25.92 -6.62
CA VAL A 396 26.06 25.58 -8.03
C VAL A 396 26.47 26.71 -8.99
N ASP A 397 26.20 27.98 -8.68
CA ASP A 397 26.65 29.13 -9.48
C ASP A 397 28.19 29.14 -9.62
N ARG A 398 28.92 28.97 -8.52
CA ARG A 398 30.40 28.86 -8.52
C ARG A 398 30.89 27.67 -9.34
N TYR A 399 30.17 26.55 -9.32
CA TYR A 399 30.50 25.36 -10.11
C TYR A 399 30.26 25.58 -11.61
N VAL A 400 29.10 26.12 -12.00
CA VAL A 400 28.79 26.47 -13.40
C VAL A 400 29.74 27.55 -13.93
N GLN A 401 30.18 28.50 -13.10
CA GLN A 401 31.27 29.40 -13.47
C GLN A 401 32.60 28.67 -13.69
N SER A 402 32.95 27.67 -12.88
CA SER A 402 34.17 26.87 -13.12
C SER A 402 34.11 26.03 -14.39
N LEU A 403 32.92 25.56 -14.82
CA LEU A 403 32.72 24.85 -16.09
C LEU A 403 32.99 25.72 -17.34
N LYS A 404 33.11 27.05 -17.23
CA LYS A 404 33.58 27.90 -18.34
C LYS A 404 35.07 27.74 -18.65
N ASN A 405 35.85 27.23 -17.69
CA ASN A 405 37.31 27.23 -17.73
C ASN A 405 37.92 25.81 -17.75
N CYS A 406 37.10 24.77 -17.93
CA CYS A 406 37.55 23.39 -18.08
C CYS A 406 36.74 22.68 -19.18
N GLU A 407 37.38 21.71 -19.84
CA GLU A 407 36.70 20.83 -20.80
C GLU A 407 35.74 19.89 -20.05
N PHE A 408 34.52 19.73 -20.55
CA PHE A 408 33.52 18.81 -20.00
C PHE A 408 32.60 18.28 -21.11
N LYS A 409 31.95 17.14 -20.84
CA LYS A 409 30.75 16.71 -21.58
C LYS A 409 29.58 16.60 -20.61
N ALA A 410 28.51 17.33 -20.89
CA ALA A 410 27.23 17.17 -20.21
C ALA A 410 26.31 16.28 -21.05
N TYR A 411 25.69 15.29 -20.40
CA TYR A 411 24.70 14.40 -20.99
C TYR A 411 23.37 14.68 -20.31
N LEU A 412 22.36 15.05 -21.08
CA LEU A 412 21.03 15.43 -20.60
C LEU A 412 19.96 14.90 -21.54
N ASP A 413 18.78 14.60 -21.01
CA ASP A 413 17.62 14.31 -21.85
C ASP A 413 16.78 15.56 -22.13
N GLU A 414 15.93 15.51 -23.16
CA GLU A 414 15.09 16.63 -23.64
C GLU A 414 14.33 17.38 -22.51
N PRO A 415 13.64 16.73 -21.54
CA PRO A 415 13.01 17.41 -20.40
C PRO A 415 13.93 17.70 -19.20
N MET A 416 15.21 17.32 -19.26
CA MET A 416 16.19 17.37 -18.15
C MET A 416 15.67 16.68 -16.87
N GLU A 417 15.10 15.49 -17.05
CA GLU A 417 14.80 14.53 -15.99
C GLU A 417 16.05 13.79 -15.52
N ALA A 418 17.09 13.73 -16.35
CA ALA A 418 18.45 13.30 -16.01
C ALA A 418 19.51 14.31 -16.53
N LEU A 419 20.55 14.52 -15.73
CA LEU A 419 21.71 15.35 -16.05
C LEU A 419 22.99 14.72 -15.48
N ALA A 420 23.96 14.48 -16.34
CA ALA A 420 25.30 14.02 -15.97
C ALA A 420 26.36 14.99 -16.48
N VAL A 421 27.44 15.19 -15.72
CA VAL A 421 28.60 16.00 -16.14
C VAL A 421 29.89 15.21 -15.96
N VAL A 422 30.55 14.89 -17.07
CA VAL A 422 31.80 14.13 -17.11
C VAL A 422 32.95 15.07 -17.49
N LEU A 423 34.04 15.01 -16.73
CA LEU A 423 35.32 15.62 -17.10
C LEU A 423 36.18 14.56 -17.82
N PRO A 424 36.82 14.91 -18.96
CA PRO A 424 37.75 14.01 -19.64
C PRO A 424 39.03 13.81 -18.80
N PRO A 425 39.87 12.81 -19.15
CA PRO A 425 41.11 12.54 -18.43
C PRO A 425 42.07 13.74 -18.43
N GLN A 426 42.57 14.11 -17.25
CA GLN A 426 43.53 15.21 -17.10
C GLN A 426 44.96 14.75 -17.39
N ALA A 427 45.85 15.69 -17.74
CA ALA A 427 47.24 15.40 -18.09
C ALA A 427 47.99 14.65 -16.98
N GLY A 428 48.15 13.33 -17.15
CA GLY A 428 48.76 12.43 -16.17
C GLY A 428 47.89 11.22 -15.79
N SER A 429 46.58 11.24 -16.08
CA SER A 429 45.66 10.13 -15.83
C SER A 429 45.00 9.65 -17.12
N SER A 430 44.59 8.37 -17.16
CA SER A 430 43.79 7.78 -18.26
C SER A 430 42.29 7.64 -17.94
N LEU A 431 41.86 8.12 -16.78
CA LEU A 431 40.50 7.92 -16.25
C LEU A 431 39.64 9.17 -16.44
N ALA A 432 38.46 9.02 -17.04
CA ALA A 432 37.44 10.07 -17.07
C ALA A 432 36.65 10.09 -15.76
N GLN A 433 36.18 11.27 -15.33
CA GLN A 433 35.49 11.44 -14.06
C GLN A 433 34.04 11.88 -14.28
N LEU A 434 33.08 11.05 -13.87
CA LEU A 434 31.68 11.50 -13.71
C LEU A 434 31.60 12.32 -12.40
N THR A 435 31.46 13.64 -12.54
CA THR A 435 31.51 14.61 -11.42
C THR A 435 30.17 14.88 -10.77
N THR A 436 29.09 14.68 -11.51
CA THR A 436 27.70 14.90 -11.08
C THR A 436 26.81 13.98 -11.90
N LEU A 437 25.88 13.32 -11.23
CA LEU A 437 24.73 12.64 -11.82
C LEU A 437 23.50 13.03 -10.99
N SER A 438 22.63 13.89 -11.52
CA SER A 438 21.32 14.22 -10.92
C SER A 438 20.23 13.64 -11.79
N ILE A 439 19.36 12.84 -11.19
CA ILE A 439 18.28 12.15 -11.88
C ILE A 439 17.04 12.25 -11.02
N THR A 440 15.97 12.83 -11.58
CA THR A 440 14.66 12.95 -10.94
C THR A 440 14.11 11.57 -10.57
N LYS A 441 13.23 11.49 -9.55
CA LYS A 441 12.49 10.25 -9.27
C LYS A 441 11.72 9.74 -10.50
N ALA A 442 11.21 10.64 -11.36
CA ALA A 442 10.62 10.27 -12.65
C ALA A 442 11.63 9.65 -13.62
N GLY A 443 12.81 10.25 -13.79
CA GLY A 443 13.90 9.76 -14.64
C GLY A 443 14.46 8.40 -14.20
N TRP A 444 14.54 8.16 -12.89
CA TRP A 444 14.85 6.83 -12.33
C TRP A 444 13.77 5.81 -12.70
N LEU A 445 12.50 6.07 -12.37
CA LEU A 445 11.38 5.15 -12.63
C LEU A 445 11.11 4.91 -14.14
N LYS A 446 11.66 5.76 -15.03
CA LYS A 446 11.61 5.64 -16.50
C LYS A 446 12.88 5.02 -17.12
N GLN A 447 13.88 4.64 -16.33
CA GLN A 447 15.22 4.21 -16.78
C GLN A 447 16.00 5.25 -17.63
N VAL A 448 15.73 6.55 -17.50
CA VAL A 448 16.53 7.59 -18.21
C VAL A 448 17.99 7.55 -17.74
N ALA A 449 18.20 7.22 -16.46
CA ALA A 449 19.49 6.91 -15.86
C ALA A 449 20.32 5.92 -16.69
N ASP A 450 19.70 4.81 -17.10
CA ASP A 450 20.35 3.72 -17.82
C ASP A 450 20.75 4.14 -19.25
N ASN A 451 19.93 4.95 -19.93
CA ASN A 451 20.27 5.45 -21.26
C ASN A 451 21.44 6.46 -21.19
N VAL A 452 21.35 7.45 -20.28
CA VAL A 452 22.42 8.45 -20.08
C VAL A 452 23.75 7.79 -19.69
N PHE A 453 23.73 6.77 -18.83
CA PHE A 453 24.95 6.05 -18.45
C PHE A 453 25.53 5.21 -19.60
N ALA A 454 24.70 4.61 -20.45
CA ALA A 454 25.15 3.92 -21.65
C ALA A 454 25.80 4.89 -22.66
N SER A 455 25.23 6.09 -22.85
CA SER A 455 25.86 7.16 -23.65
C SER A 455 27.23 7.57 -23.10
N ILE A 456 27.37 7.66 -21.76
CA ILE A 456 28.64 7.98 -21.10
C ILE A 456 29.68 6.87 -21.30
N GLN A 457 29.34 5.61 -21.03
CA GLN A 457 30.31 4.49 -21.16
C GLN A 457 30.81 4.31 -22.60
N LYS A 458 29.97 4.63 -23.59
CA LYS A 458 30.33 4.62 -25.02
C LYS A 458 31.38 5.68 -25.38
N ASP A 459 31.27 6.87 -24.80
CA ASP A 459 32.20 7.98 -25.01
C ASP A 459 33.44 7.90 -24.10
N PHE A 460 33.30 7.28 -22.92
CA PHE A 460 34.33 7.15 -21.89
C PHE A 460 34.37 5.72 -21.32
N PRO A 461 35.08 4.78 -21.97
CA PRO A 461 35.15 3.39 -21.51
C PRO A 461 35.78 3.24 -20.12
N LYS A 462 36.82 4.03 -19.82
CA LYS A 462 37.44 4.15 -18.48
C LYS A 462 36.78 5.28 -17.70
N LEU A 463 35.99 4.94 -16.68
CA LEU A 463 35.22 5.91 -15.89
C LEU A 463 35.37 5.65 -14.38
N VAL A 464 35.52 6.72 -13.60
CA VAL A 464 35.47 6.71 -12.13
C VAL A 464 34.44 7.70 -11.58
N TRP A 465 33.79 7.34 -10.48
CA TRP A 465 32.80 8.19 -9.79
C TRP A 465 32.68 7.87 -8.30
N THR A 466 32.16 8.81 -7.52
CA THR A 466 31.94 8.65 -6.07
C THR A 466 30.48 8.94 -5.71
N VAL A 467 29.88 8.09 -4.88
CA VAL A 467 28.50 8.19 -4.40
C VAL A 467 28.51 8.24 -2.87
N ASN A 468 27.45 8.80 -2.25
CA ASN A 468 27.25 8.72 -0.80
C ASN A 468 26.86 7.28 -0.40
N GLU A 469 27.36 6.80 0.73
CA GLU A 469 27.01 5.48 1.28
C GLU A 469 25.53 5.38 1.71
N ASP A 470 24.87 6.52 1.96
CA ASP A 470 23.43 6.63 2.27
C ASP A 470 22.51 6.84 1.02
N ASP A 471 23.02 6.74 -0.22
CA ASP A 471 22.22 7.00 -1.45
C ASP A 471 21.08 6.00 -1.68
N GLU A 472 19.86 6.48 -2.00
CA GLU A 472 18.68 5.63 -2.21
C GLU A 472 18.83 4.61 -3.36
N ASN A 473 19.75 4.83 -4.30
CA ASN A 473 19.96 4.06 -5.52
C ASN A 473 21.32 3.33 -5.54
N LEU A 474 22.03 3.23 -4.40
CA LEU A 474 23.40 2.70 -4.34
C LEU A 474 23.57 1.32 -5.03
N THR A 475 22.56 0.45 -4.96
CA THR A 475 22.51 -0.85 -5.66
C THR A 475 22.71 -0.73 -7.18
N TRP A 476 22.08 0.26 -7.83
CA TRP A 476 22.24 0.47 -9.27
C TRP A 476 23.68 0.86 -9.62
N PHE A 477 24.37 1.61 -8.76
CA PHE A 477 25.78 1.95 -8.97
C PHE A 477 26.71 0.72 -8.82
N PHE A 478 26.38 -0.23 -7.93
CA PHE A 478 27.05 -1.54 -7.91
C PHE A 478 26.81 -2.31 -9.22
N ASP A 479 25.58 -2.36 -9.72
CA ASP A 479 25.23 -3.08 -10.97
C ASP A 479 25.91 -2.49 -12.22
N LYS A 480 26.34 -1.22 -12.19
CA LYS A 480 27.07 -0.56 -13.29
C LYS A 480 28.59 -0.57 -13.16
N ALA A 481 29.14 -1.02 -12.03
CA ALA A 481 30.57 -0.95 -11.75
C ALA A 481 31.28 -2.30 -11.91
N GLN A 482 32.55 -2.27 -12.30
CA GLN A 482 33.44 -3.44 -12.24
C GLN A 482 34.07 -3.64 -10.86
N GLY A 483 34.07 -2.59 -10.02
CA GLY A 483 34.57 -2.64 -8.65
C GLY A 483 34.22 -1.39 -7.85
N SER A 484 34.38 -1.49 -6.53
CA SER A 484 34.03 -0.43 -5.58
C SER A 484 34.91 -0.43 -4.34
N LEU A 485 34.93 0.70 -3.62
CA LEU A 485 35.62 0.87 -2.33
C LEU A 485 34.91 1.92 -1.46
N SER A 486 34.42 1.51 -0.28
CA SER A 486 33.87 2.44 0.72
C SER A 486 34.97 3.06 1.60
N ARG A 487 34.88 4.37 1.86
CA ARG A 487 35.68 5.11 2.83
C ARG A 487 34.93 6.34 3.34
N GLY A 488 34.59 6.35 4.63
CA GLY A 488 34.16 7.56 5.33
C GLY A 488 32.80 8.13 4.89
N GLY A 489 31.81 7.26 4.63
CA GLY A 489 30.48 7.66 4.15
C GLY A 489 30.39 7.89 2.64
N GLN A 490 31.42 7.53 1.88
CA GLN A 490 31.41 7.58 0.42
C GLN A 490 31.95 6.29 -0.19
N VAL A 491 31.34 5.87 -1.30
CA VAL A 491 31.75 4.72 -2.10
C VAL A 491 32.32 5.21 -3.43
N LEU A 492 33.59 4.89 -3.67
CA LEU A 492 34.22 4.99 -4.99
C LEU A 492 33.77 3.80 -5.84
N PHE A 493 33.51 4.06 -7.12
CA PHE A 493 33.20 3.05 -8.14
C PHE A 493 34.03 3.29 -9.40
N TRP A 494 34.28 2.21 -10.17
CA TRP A 494 34.99 2.29 -11.45
C TRP A 494 34.48 1.30 -12.51
N SER A 495 34.74 1.64 -13.77
CA SER A 495 34.43 0.86 -14.98
C SER A 495 35.57 1.00 -16.01
N GLY A 496 35.84 -0.08 -16.77
CA GLY A 496 36.82 -0.14 -17.84
C GLY A 496 38.29 -0.33 -17.42
N ILE A 497 38.55 -0.64 -16.15
CA ILE A 497 39.91 -0.74 -15.60
C ILE A 497 40.30 -2.21 -15.45
N GLU A 498 41.03 -2.74 -16.43
CA GLU A 498 41.53 -4.12 -16.44
C GLU A 498 42.91 -4.27 -15.78
N SER A 499 43.68 -3.19 -15.66
CA SER A 499 45.03 -3.21 -15.09
C SER A 499 45.00 -3.25 -13.57
N GLY A 500 45.48 -4.36 -13.00
CA GLY A 500 45.59 -4.53 -11.55
C GLY A 500 46.54 -3.55 -10.86
N ASP A 501 47.40 -2.84 -11.59
CA ASP A 501 48.26 -1.78 -11.04
C ASP A 501 47.58 -0.40 -11.08
N GLU A 502 46.80 -0.09 -12.14
CA GLU A 502 45.94 1.11 -12.15
C GLU A 502 44.91 1.06 -11.00
N ILE A 503 44.36 -0.13 -10.71
CA ILE A 503 43.45 -0.33 -9.58
C ILE A 503 44.15 -0.08 -8.24
N LYS A 504 45.41 -0.52 -8.05
CA LYS A 504 46.18 -0.25 -6.82
C LYS A 504 46.44 1.23 -6.63
N GLU A 505 46.80 1.93 -7.70
CA GLU A 505 47.04 3.38 -7.67
C GLU A 505 45.76 4.13 -7.31
N LEU A 506 44.65 3.85 -8.00
CA LEU A 506 43.32 4.40 -7.71
C LEU A 506 42.87 4.15 -6.25
N ILE A 507 43.05 2.92 -5.75
CA ILE A 507 42.74 2.55 -4.36
C ILE A 507 43.66 3.31 -3.38
N ALA A 508 44.95 3.46 -3.68
CA ALA A 508 45.90 4.17 -2.83
C ALA A 508 45.61 5.69 -2.78
N GLU A 509 45.25 6.30 -3.92
CA GLU A 509 44.83 7.70 -3.97
C GLU A 509 43.54 7.92 -3.18
N PHE A 510 42.52 7.07 -3.34
CA PHE A 510 41.27 7.20 -2.59
C PHE A 510 41.47 6.94 -1.09
N SER A 511 42.30 5.95 -0.73
CA SER A 511 42.68 5.64 0.66
C SER A 511 43.52 6.72 1.33
N LYS A 512 44.08 7.65 0.55
CA LYS A 512 44.84 8.81 1.03
C LYS A 512 43.97 10.07 1.06
N HIS A 513 43.37 10.43 -0.07
CA HIS A 513 42.73 11.74 -0.32
C HIS A 513 41.19 11.73 -0.36
N GLY A 514 40.54 10.57 -0.48
CA GLY A 514 39.07 10.47 -0.53
C GLY A 514 38.46 11.13 -1.78
N SER A 515 37.29 11.76 -1.66
CA SER A 515 36.65 12.52 -2.76
C SER A 515 37.54 13.63 -3.33
N ASP A 516 38.42 14.20 -2.51
CA ASP A 516 39.38 15.24 -2.93
C ASP A 516 40.51 14.70 -3.83
N MET A 517 40.68 13.38 -3.98
CA MET A 517 41.58 12.82 -5.00
C MET A 517 41.16 13.26 -6.42
N LEU A 518 39.86 13.45 -6.64
CA LEU A 518 39.27 13.81 -7.92
C LEU A 518 39.38 15.32 -8.20
N GLY A 519 40.57 15.87 -7.99
CA GLY A 519 40.97 17.25 -8.31
C GLY A 519 40.23 18.38 -7.57
N GLY A 520 39.31 18.08 -6.64
CA GLY A 520 38.53 19.10 -5.93
C GLY A 520 37.60 19.96 -6.80
N ASN A 521 37.43 19.60 -8.07
CA ASN A 521 36.66 20.37 -9.06
C ASN A 521 35.21 19.90 -9.20
N GLY A 522 34.92 18.65 -8.81
CA GLY A 522 33.56 18.12 -8.77
C GLY A 522 32.64 18.93 -7.85
N LEU A 523 31.35 18.89 -8.15
CA LEU A 523 30.33 19.63 -7.40
C LEU A 523 30.27 19.16 -5.94
N GLU A 524 30.38 17.85 -5.71
CA GLU A 524 30.19 17.23 -4.39
C GLU A 524 31.30 17.59 -3.38
N SER A 525 32.57 17.65 -3.80
CA SER A 525 33.66 18.09 -2.92
C SER A 525 33.61 19.60 -2.63
N LYS A 526 33.03 20.41 -3.53
CA LYS A 526 32.72 21.83 -3.25
C LYS A 526 31.61 21.97 -2.19
N PHE A 527 30.58 21.12 -2.23
CA PHE A 527 29.56 21.03 -1.17
C PHE A 527 30.14 20.57 0.17
N GLN A 528 30.96 19.51 0.21
CA GLN A 528 31.61 19.04 1.43
C GLN A 528 32.50 20.13 2.07
N ARG A 529 33.23 20.91 1.25
CA ARG A 529 34.05 22.04 1.75
C ARG A 529 33.21 23.21 2.28
N ALA A 530 32.02 23.47 1.74
CA ALA A 530 31.11 24.47 2.26
C ALA A 530 30.62 24.08 3.67
N ALA A 531 30.14 22.85 3.85
CA ALA A 531 29.72 22.33 5.16
C ALA A 531 30.87 22.28 6.19
N GLN A 532 32.11 22.00 5.75
CA GLN A 532 33.31 22.06 6.60
C GLN A 532 33.75 23.50 6.94
N ALA A 533 33.29 24.51 6.20
CA ALA A 533 33.53 25.92 6.52
C ALA A 533 32.49 26.46 7.52
N GLU A 534 31.20 26.11 7.35
CA GLU A 534 30.11 26.50 8.26
C GLU A 534 30.26 25.89 9.66
N SER A 535 30.88 24.71 9.77
CA SER A 535 31.13 24.01 11.04
C SER A 535 32.34 24.54 11.84
N ARG A 536 33.00 25.64 11.40
CA ARG A 536 34.05 26.31 12.16
C ARG A 536 33.51 27.49 12.99
N PRO A 537 33.73 27.54 14.32
CA PRO A 537 33.34 28.69 15.13
C PRO A 537 34.04 29.98 14.69
N ALA A 538 33.26 31.04 14.46
CA ALA A 538 33.79 32.36 14.12
C ALA A 538 34.41 33.04 15.35
N GLY A 539 35.71 32.83 15.58
CA GLY A 539 36.36 33.28 16.83
C GLY A 539 37.89 33.26 16.86
N ALA A 540 38.59 33.59 15.77
CA ALA A 540 40.06 33.67 15.77
C ALA A 540 40.62 34.70 14.78
N ILE A 541 40.64 35.99 15.15
CA ILE A 541 41.43 37.03 14.48
C ILE A 541 42.49 37.56 15.45
N GLY A 542 43.76 37.38 15.10
CA GLY A 542 44.87 38.20 15.62
C GLY A 542 45.58 37.72 16.89
N SER A 543 46.61 36.88 16.73
CA SER A 543 47.88 37.04 17.46
C SER A 543 49.03 36.40 16.67
N ALA A 544 50.20 37.04 16.64
CA ALA A 544 51.29 36.63 15.77
C ALA A 544 52.29 35.67 16.46
N GLY A 545 52.63 34.60 15.73
CA GLY A 545 53.92 33.88 15.75
C GLY A 545 54.65 33.63 17.07
N GLN A 546 54.68 32.37 17.50
CA GLN A 546 55.88 31.80 18.13
C GLN A 546 56.05 30.31 17.78
N GLN A 547 57.29 29.91 17.51
CA GLN A 547 57.68 28.50 17.35
C GLN A 547 58.06 27.90 18.72
N LYS A 548 57.66 26.64 19.00
CA LYS A 548 58.61 25.51 19.19
C LYS A 548 57.96 24.22 19.72
N ARG A 549 58.33 23.12 19.05
CA ARG A 549 58.65 21.76 19.55
C ARG A 549 57.65 21.00 20.42
N ALA A 550 57.43 19.75 20.02
CA ALA A 550 56.85 18.71 20.86
C ALA A 550 57.86 18.18 21.90
N PHE A 551 57.33 17.55 22.96
CA PHE A 551 58.04 16.58 23.79
C PHE A 551 57.14 15.39 24.06
N SER A 552 57.72 14.19 24.07
CA SER A 552 57.10 12.97 24.58
C SER A 552 57.47 12.76 26.05
N THR A 553 56.61 12.08 26.80
CA THR A 553 56.99 11.40 28.05
C THR A 553 56.26 10.08 28.15
N SER A 554 57.03 9.00 28.27
CA SER A 554 56.54 7.67 28.66
C SER A 554 57.03 7.37 30.08
N THR A 555 56.19 6.73 30.89
CA THR A 555 56.58 6.10 32.16
C THR A 555 55.81 4.78 32.33
N THR A 556 56.41 3.82 33.04
CA THR A 556 55.95 2.42 33.05
C THR A 556 56.15 1.76 34.42
N SER A 557 55.11 1.05 34.90
CA SER A 557 55.17 0.03 35.98
C SER A 557 55.59 0.52 37.39
N SER A 558 55.45 -0.22 38.51
CA SER A 558 55.13 -1.65 38.75
C SER A 558 54.38 -1.85 40.11
N ILE A 559 53.33 -2.69 40.24
CA ILE A 559 53.25 -4.12 40.68
C ILE A 559 53.27 -4.37 42.23
N LEU A 560 52.55 -5.42 42.68
CA LEU A 560 52.46 -6.07 44.03
C LEU A 560 51.33 -5.54 44.95
N ARG A 561 50.60 -6.34 45.76
CA ARG A 561 50.38 -7.80 45.96
C ARG A 561 49.04 -7.94 46.74
N ALA A 562 48.07 -8.85 46.56
CA ALA A 562 47.97 -10.23 46.07
C ALA A 562 48.27 -11.37 47.09
N GLN A 563 47.23 -11.86 47.80
CA GLN A 563 47.05 -13.25 48.30
C GLN A 563 45.55 -13.47 48.65
N ARG A 564 44.78 -14.55 48.37
CA ARG A 564 44.93 -15.92 47.80
C ARG A 564 44.70 -17.04 48.83
N GLN A 565 43.61 -17.81 48.65
CA GLN A 565 43.46 -19.30 48.63
C GLN A 565 41.98 -19.68 48.91
N ARG A 566 41.37 -20.80 48.42
CA ARG A 566 41.79 -21.89 47.51
C ARG A 566 40.58 -22.58 46.81
N GLN A 567 40.89 -23.48 45.88
CA GLN A 567 40.07 -24.44 45.09
C GLN A 567 38.87 -25.08 45.83
N SER A 568 37.81 -25.61 45.18
CA SER A 568 37.78 -26.44 43.95
C SER A 568 36.40 -26.50 43.24
N GLY A 569 36.36 -27.05 42.02
CA GLY A 569 35.12 -27.44 41.33
C GLY A 569 35.17 -27.27 39.81
N PHE A 570 35.22 -28.37 39.04
CA PHE A 570 35.01 -28.35 37.60
C PHE A 570 33.50 -28.47 37.30
N GLY A 571 32.95 -27.53 36.54
CA GLY A 571 31.56 -27.54 36.10
C GLY A 571 31.41 -26.78 34.78
N SER A 572 30.81 -27.41 33.77
CA SER A 572 30.67 -26.85 32.44
C SER A 572 29.56 -25.78 32.38
N TYR A 573 29.93 -24.53 32.59
CA TYR A 573 29.01 -23.40 32.40
C TYR A 573 28.66 -23.24 30.92
N GLN A 574 27.40 -23.51 30.58
CA GLN A 574 26.82 -23.08 29.32
C GLN A 574 26.82 -21.55 29.24
N SER A 575 27.17 -21.00 28.08
CA SER A 575 27.13 -19.55 27.85
C SER A 575 25.68 -19.09 27.69
N SER A 576 25.03 -18.73 28.81
CA SER A 576 23.73 -18.06 28.79
C SER A 576 23.90 -16.64 28.23
N ARG A 577 23.47 -16.43 26.99
CA ARG A 577 23.43 -15.09 26.36
C ARG A 577 22.42 -14.21 27.08
N SER A 578 22.90 -13.41 28.03
CA SER A 578 22.11 -12.36 28.68
C SER A 578 21.86 -11.23 27.68
N TYR A 579 20.63 -11.15 27.15
CA TYR A 579 20.16 -9.97 26.44
C TYR A 579 19.79 -8.88 27.46
N THR A 580 20.63 -7.86 27.60
CA THR A 580 20.25 -6.61 28.26
C THR A 580 19.21 -5.89 27.40
N THR A 581 17.95 -5.94 27.81
CA THR A 581 16.87 -5.18 27.15
C THR A 581 16.99 -3.69 27.48
N THR A 582 16.77 -2.83 26.49
CA THR A 582 16.75 -1.37 26.63
C THR A 582 15.36 -0.82 26.99
N ASN A 583 14.31 -1.64 26.88
CA ASN A 583 12.97 -1.29 27.35
C ASN A 583 12.94 -1.30 28.90
N PRO A 584 12.57 -0.17 29.56
CA PRO A 584 12.58 -0.04 31.02
C PRO A 584 11.44 -0.79 31.72
N ASN A 585 10.45 -1.30 30.99
CA ASN A 585 9.28 -2.01 31.52
C ASN A 585 8.96 -3.22 30.61
N PRO A 586 9.88 -4.19 30.46
CA PRO A 586 9.78 -5.23 29.45
C PRO A 586 8.58 -6.16 29.68
N PRO A 587 7.97 -6.72 28.62
CA PRO A 587 6.83 -7.63 28.75
C PRO A 587 7.07 -8.82 29.66
N LEU A 588 6.02 -9.22 30.38
CA LEU A 588 6.05 -10.43 31.19
C LEU A 588 5.78 -11.66 30.33
N GLY A 589 4.77 -11.59 29.44
CA GLY A 589 4.32 -12.75 28.66
C GLY A 589 4.03 -13.95 29.56
N GLU A 590 4.62 -15.10 29.25
CA GLU A 590 4.51 -16.33 30.03
C GLU A 590 4.99 -16.20 31.49
N LYS A 591 5.85 -15.22 31.82
CA LYS A 591 6.34 -15.01 33.20
C LYS A 591 5.25 -14.53 34.17
N ASN A 592 4.09 -14.10 33.66
CA ASN A 592 2.93 -13.73 34.48
C ASN A 592 2.03 -14.94 34.81
N VAL A 593 2.24 -16.09 34.17
CA VAL A 593 1.43 -17.30 34.38
C VAL A 593 1.59 -17.80 35.81
N SER A 594 0.50 -17.66 36.56
CA SER A 594 0.34 -18.02 37.96
C SER A 594 -1.04 -18.64 38.24
N ASN A 595 -2.02 -18.40 37.36
CA ASN A 595 -3.34 -19.02 37.35
C ASN A 595 -3.49 -19.96 36.14
N SER A 596 -4.01 -21.17 36.39
CA SER A 596 -4.24 -22.21 35.37
C SER A 596 -5.71 -22.61 35.22
N LYS A 597 -6.61 -21.99 36.00
CA LYS A 597 -8.06 -22.22 35.92
C LYS A 597 -8.72 -21.10 35.11
N PRO A 598 -9.80 -21.38 34.35
CA PRO A 598 -10.59 -20.32 33.75
C PRO A 598 -11.22 -19.42 34.81
N SER A 599 -11.16 -18.10 34.61
CA SER A 599 -11.82 -17.10 35.44
C SER A 599 -13.20 -16.76 34.90
N LYS A 600 -14.16 -16.61 35.82
CA LYS A 600 -15.54 -16.21 35.55
C LYS A 600 -15.58 -14.70 35.31
N VAL A 601 -16.06 -14.28 34.15
CA VAL A 601 -16.15 -12.86 33.76
C VAL A 601 -17.61 -12.41 33.65
N ALA A 602 -17.91 -11.22 34.15
CA ALA A 602 -19.17 -10.51 33.89
C ALA A 602 -18.92 -9.21 33.13
N LEU A 603 -19.67 -8.99 32.05
CA LEU A 603 -19.59 -7.79 31.22
C LEU A 603 -20.84 -6.92 31.39
N ILE A 604 -20.69 -5.76 32.03
CA ILE A 604 -21.78 -4.83 32.31
C ILE A 604 -21.76 -3.71 31.25
N GLY A 605 -22.78 -3.62 30.38
CA GLY A 605 -22.87 -2.59 29.33
C GLY A 605 -22.61 -3.07 27.89
N ALA A 606 -22.80 -4.36 27.61
CA ALA A 606 -22.32 -5.04 26.40
C ALA A 606 -22.87 -4.58 25.02
N ARG A 607 -23.81 -3.62 24.94
CA ARG A 607 -24.39 -3.13 23.66
C ARG A 607 -23.37 -2.43 22.75
N GLY A 608 -22.32 -1.82 23.30
CA GLY A 608 -21.35 -1.03 22.52
C GLY A 608 -20.51 -1.87 21.56
N TYR A 609 -19.98 -1.25 20.50
CA TYR A 609 -19.03 -1.91 19.57
C TYR A 609 -17.83 -2.53 20.31
N THR A 610 -17.29 -1.81 21.31
CA THR A 610 -16.26 -2.30 22.24
C THR A 610 -16.69 -3.55 23.01
N GLY A 611 -17.94 -3.60 23.50
CA GLY A 611 -18.47 -4.76 24.21
C GLY A 611 -18.49 -5.99 23.33
N ARG A 612 -18.97 -5.86 22.08
CA ARG A 612 -18.93 -6.94 21.09
C ARG A 612 -17.50 -7.37 20.73
N ALA A 613 -16.58 -6.42 20.57
CA ALA A 613 -15.17 -6.74 20.29
C ALA A 613 -14.50 -7.51 21.45
N LEU A 614 -14.81 -7.16 22.70
CA LEU A 614 -14.33 -7.87 23.87
C LEU A 614 -14.96 -9.26 24.02
N ILE A 615 -16.25 -9.42 23.71
CA ILE A 615 -16.91 -10.74 23.69
C ILE A 615 -16.25 -11.68 22.69
N ASN A 616 -15.92 -11.20 21.47
CA ASN A 616 -15.18 -12.00 20.49
C ASN A 616 -13.80 -12.43 21.04
N LEU A 617 -13.05 -11.52 21.66
CA LEU A 617 -11.75 -11.84 22.27
C LEU A 617 -11.87 -12.85 23.42
N MET A 618 -12.88 -12.70 24.30
CA MET A 618 -13.16 -13.67 25.36
C MET A 618 -13.67 -15.00 24.83
N ASN A 619 -14.22 -15.07 23.61
CA ASN A 619 -14.59 -16.33 22.99
C ASN A 619 -13.35 -17.18 22.68
N GLU A 620 -12.33 -16.58 22.06
CA GLU A 620 -11.11 -17.31 21.66
C GLU A 620 -10.14 -17.57 22.83
N HIS A 621 -10.13 -16.71 23.87
CA HIS A 621 -9.19 -16.82 24.99
C HIS A 621 -9.41 -18.10 25.84
N PRO A 622 -8.43 -19.01 26.03
CA PRO A 622 -8.63 -20.31 26.67
C PRO A 622 -9.12 -20.24 28.13
N HIS A 623 -8.67 -19.24 28.91
CA HIS A 623 -8.97 -19.10 30.34
C HIS A 623 -9.97 -17.98 30.73
N MET A 624 -10.66 -17.35 29.76
CA MET A 624 -11.77 -16.44 30.10
C MET A 624 -13.08 -17.17 29.85
N ASP A 625 -13.92 -17.30 30.88
CA ASP A 625 -15.32 -17.74 30.72
C ASP A 625 -16.27 -16.59 31.04
N LEU A 626 -16.81 -15.98 29.99
CA LEU A 626 -17.89 -15.00 30.10
C LEU A 626 -19.16 -15.71 30.59
N GLN A 627 -19.60 -15.42 31.81
CA GLN A 627 -20.78 -16.04 32.40
C GLN A 627 -22.01 -15.13 32.36
N HIS A 628 -21.82 -13.82 32.61
CA HIS A 628 -22.89 -12.85 32.75
C HIS A 628 -22.70 -11.64 31.84
N VAL A 629 -23.79 -11.14 31.24
CA VAL A 629 -23.75 -10.07 30.24
C VAL A 629 -24.96 -9.15 30.41
N SER A 630 -24.75 -7.97 30.99
CA SER A 630 -25.83 -7.02 31.28
C SER A 630 -26.04 -6.01 30.14
N SER A 631 -27.28 -5.89 29.66
CA SER A 631 -27.73 -4.90 28.68
C SER A 631 -29.25 -4.68 28.78
N ARG A 632 -29.66 -3.54 29.36
CA ARG A 632 -31.07 -3.16 29.57
C ARG A 632 -31.95 -3.27 28.32
N GLU A 633 -31.39 -3.06 27.14
CA GLU A 633 -32.12 -2.97 25.87
C GLU A 633 -32.08 -4.28 25.06
N LEU A 634 -31.17 -5.20 25.40
CA LEU A 634 -31.09 -6.54 24.81
C LEU A 634 -31.59 -7.64 25.77
N ALA A 635 -31.99 -7.28 27.00
CA ALA A 635 -32.40 -8.20 28.05
C ALA A 635 -33.43 -9.24 27.55
N GLY A 636 -33.18 -10.51 27.86
CA GLY A 636 -33.97 -11.65 27.38
C GLY A 636 -33.60 -12.17 25.98
N GLN A 637 -32.73 -11.48 25.21
CA GLN A 637 -32.21 -11.97 23.94
C GLN A 637 -30.96 -12.86 24.14
N GLU A 638 -30.70 -13.76 23.21
CA GLU A 638 -29.55 -14.66 23.23
C GLU A 638 -28.30 -13.99 22.64
N LEU A 639 -27.17 -14.07 23.35
CA LEU A 639 -25.89 -13.54 22.90
C LEU A 639 -25.39 -14.28 21.65
N GLN A 640 -25.21 -13.55 20.56
CA GLN A 640 -24.60 -14.05 19.33
C GLN A 640 -23.09 -13.83 19.34
N GLY A 641 -22.32 -14.83 18.89
CA GLY A 641 -20.86 -14.75 18.76
C GLY A 641 -20.05 -15.27 19.96
N TYR A 642 -20.70 -15.84 20.98
CA TYR A 642 -20.03 -16.60 22.04
C TYR A 642 -20.46 -18.07 21.96
N ASN A 643 -19.52 -19.00 21.79
CA ASN A 643 -19.78 -20.41 21.49
C ASN A 643 -19.56 -21.35 22.68
N LYS A 644 -18.81 -20.92 23.71
CA LYS A 644 -18.49 -21.73 24.90
C LYS A 644 -19.71 -22.06 25.76
N ARG A 645 -20.69 -21.15 25.86
CA ARG A 645 -21.96 -21.38 26.56
C ARG A 645 -23.09 -20.54 25.96
N LYS A 646 -24.33 -20.99 26.13
CA LYS A 646 -25.52 -20.19 25.85
C LYS A 646 -25.64 -19.08 26.91
N ILE A 647 -25.62 -17.82 26.50
CA ILE A 647 -25.85 -16.66 27.38
C ILE A 647 -27.10 -15.92 26.92
N ILE A 648 -27.93 -15.52 27.87
CA ILE A 648 -29.04 -14.59 27.66
C ILE A 648 -28.63 -13.25 28.27
N TYR A 649 -28.90 -12.14 27.58
CA TYR A 649 -28.65 -10.81 28.13
C TYR A 649 -29.51 -10.57 29.37
N GLU A 650 -28.89 -10.08 30.43
CA GLU A 650 -29.52 -9.75 31.71
C GLU A 650 -29.74 -8.24 31.83
N ASN A 651 -30.57 -7.81 32.79
CA ASN A 651 -30.70 -6.42 33.19
C ASN A 651 -30.29 -6.27 34.66
N LEU A 652 -29.02 -6.57 34.95
CA LEU A 652 -28.47 -6.59 36.31
C LEU A 652 -28.51 -5.19 36.92
N SER A 653 -29.12 -5.06 38.09
CA SER A 653 -29.05 -3.88 38.95
C SER A 653 -27.81 -3.92 39.87
N ALA A 654 -27.52 -2.82 40.56
CA ALA A 654 -26.46 -2.78 41.57
C ALA A 654 -26.70 -3.77 42.72
N ASP A 655 -27.96 -4.02 43.12
CA ASP A 655 -28.30 -5.04 44.11
C ASP A 655 -28.08 -6.47 43.61
N ASP A 656 -28.23 -6.72 42.30
CA ASP A 656 -27.95 -8.04 41.71
C ASP A 656 -26.44 -8.29 41.66
N VAL A 657 -25.69 -7.30 41.19
CA VAL A 657 -24.22 -7.32 41.19
C VAL A 657 -23.65 -7.48 42.61
N ARG A 658 -24.24 -6.85 43.63
CA ARG A 658 -23.83 -7.09 45.03
C ARG A 658 -23.99 -8.56 45.44
N ARG A 659 -25.16 -9.17 45.17
CA ARG A 659 -25.42 -10.57 45.55
C ARG A 659 -24.51 -11.56 44.82
N MET A 660 -24.26 -11.32 43.53
CA MET A 660 -23.32 -12.14 42.73
C MET A 660 -21.87 -12.02 43.23
N ALA A 661 -21.44 -10.84 43.68
CA ALA A 661 -20.14 -10.65 44.32
C ALA A 661 -20.04 -11.36 45.68
N ASP A 662 -21.10 -11.32 46.49
CA ASP A 662 -21.20 -11.99 47.80
C ASP A 662 -21.16 -13.52 47.69
N ASN A 663 -21.83 -14.08 46.67
CA ASN A 663 -21.77 -15.50 46.32
C ASN A 663 -20.38 -15.97 45.81
N GLY A 664 -19.54 -15.05 45.31
CA GLY A 664 -18.35 -15.41 44.53
C GLY A 664 -18.68 -15.95 43.14
N ASP A 665 -19.78 -15.51 42.52
CA ASP A 665 -20.23 -15.95 41.18
C ASP A 665 -19.33 -15.42 40.04
N VAL A 666 -18.51 -14.40 40.29
CA VAL A 666 -17.71 -13.70 39.28
C VAL A 666 -16.34 -13.31 39.85
N ASP A 667 -15.26 -13.66 39.14
CA ASP A 667 -13.88 -13.34 39.53
C ASP A 667 -13.43 -11.97 38.95
N CYS A 668 -13.94 -11.61 37.76
CA CYS A 668 -13.59 -10.37 37.06
C CYS A 668 -14.82 -9.65 36.47
N TRP A 669 -14.93 -8.36 36.75
CA TRP A 669 -16.03 -7.50 36.31
C TRP A 669 -15.53 -6.44 35.32
N VAL A 670 -16.09 -6.41 34.11
CA VAL A 670 -15.78 -5.38 33.12
C VAL A 670 -16.93 -4.39 33.00
N MET A 671 -16.66 -3.12 33.28
CA MET A 671 -17.62 -2.02 33.16
C MET A 671 -17.48 -1.37 31.78
N ALA A 672 -18.30 -1.82 30.82
CA ALA A 672 -18.43 -1.26 29.48
C ALA A 672 -19.55 -0.20 29.41
N LEU A 673 -19.67 0.63 30.45
CA LEU A 673 -20.75 1.60 30.63
C LEU A 673 -20.36 3.01 30.16
N PRO A 674 -21.33 3.91 29.91
CA PRO A 674 -21.04 5.32 29.69
C PRO A 674 -20.45 5.99 30.94
N ASN A 675 -19.66 7.06 30.74
CA ASN A 675 -19.14 7.88 31.83
C ASN A 675 -20.26 8.38 32.76
N GLY A 676 -19.99 8.38 34.07
CA GLY A 676 -20.92 8.73 35.15
C GLY A 676 -21.84 7.59 35.59
N VAL A 677 -21.71 6.38 35.02
CA VAL A 677 -22.64 5.26 35.24
C VAL A 677 -21.97 4.08 35.94
N CYS A 678 -20.63 4.01 36.01
CA CYS A 678 -19.93 2.88 36.63
C CYS A 678 -20.09 2.83 38.16
N LYS A 679 -20.19 4.00 38.81
CA LYS A 679 -20.10 4.12 40.27
C LYS A 679 -21.05 3.22 41.07
N PRO A 680 -22.37 3.11 40.79
CA PRO A 680 -23.27 2.27 41.59
C PRO A 680 -22.91 0.77 41.57
N PHE A 681 -22.40 0.26 40.45
CA PHE A 681 -21.97 -1.13 40.30
C PHE A 681 -20.63 -1.38 41.00
N VAL A 682 -19.69 -0.45 40.85
CA VAL A 682 -18.39 -0.47 41.53
C VAL A 682 -18.56 -0.38 43.05
N ASP A 683 -19.41 0.53 43.54
CA ASP A 683 -19.72 0.66 44.96
C ASP A 683 -20.40 -0.61 45.52
N ALA A 684 -21.26 -1.27 44.73
CA ALA A 684 -21.92 -2.52 45.12
C ALA A 684 -20.92 -3.68 45.31
N ILE A 685 -19.95 -3.85 44.40
CA ILE A 685 -18.90 -4.86 44.55
C ILE A 685 -17.99 -4.51 45.75
N ASN A 686 -17.60 -3.23 45.87
CA ASN A 686 -16.76 -2.72 46.96
C ASN A 686 -17.39 -2.78 48.37
N GLN A 687 -18.70 -3.02 48.48
CA GLN A 687 -19.41 -3.21 49.77
C GLN A 687 -19.28 -4.63 50.32
N VAL A 688 -19.06 -5.62 49.45
CA VAL A 688 -18.91 -7.03 49.84
C VAL A 688 -17.47 -7.29 50.28
N ASP A 689 -16.55 -7.20 49.32
CA ASP A 689 -15.14 -7.47 49.52
C ASP A 689 -14.32 -6.74 48.44
N LYS A 690 -13.33 -5.96 48.86
CA LYS A 690 -12.46 -5.23 47.94
C LYS A 690 -11.31 -6.08 47.41
N GLU A 691 -10.98 -7.17 48.10
CA GLU A 691 -9.74 -7.93 47.91
C GLU A 691 -9.91 -9.20 47.04
N LYS A 692 -11.16 -9.60 46.73
CA LYS A 692 -11.46 -10.85 46.01
C LYS A 692 -11.59 -10.75 44.50
N ALA A 693 -12.27 -9.73 43.98
CA ALA A 693 -12.66 -9.65 42.56
C ALA A 693 -11.97 -8.50 41.84
N VAL A 694 -11.52 -8.72 40.61
CA VAL A 694 -10.95 -7.68 39.73
C VAL A 694 -12.09 -6.86 39.11
N ILE A 695 -11.90 -5.54 38.99
CA ILE A 695 -12.77 -4.66 38.21
C ILE A 695 -11.94 -3.89 37.19
N VAL A 696 -12.33 -3.96 35.91
CA VAL A 696 -11.77 -3.15 34.83
C VAL A 696 -12.84 -2.18 34.31
N ASP A 697 -12.59 -0.88 34.43
CA ASP A 697 -13.46 0.17 33.90
C ASP A 697 -13.02 0.62 32.51
N LEU A 698 -13.92 0.61 31.53
CA LEU A 698 -13.68 1.14 30.17
C LEU A 698 -14.11 2.60 30.02
N SER A 699 -14.87 3.14 30.98
CA SER A 699 -15.27 4.54 31.03
C SER A 699 -14.09 5.45 31.38
N ALA A 700 -14.34 6.75 31.53
CA ALA A 700 -13.36 7.71 32.04
C ALA A 700 -13.44 7.95 33.56
N ASP A 701 -14.40 7.33 34.26
CA ASP A 701 -14.78 7.67 35.65
C ASP A 701 -13.60 7.56 36.63
N TYR A 702 -12.74 6.55 36.44
CA TYR A 702 -11.60 6.27 37.33
C TYR A 702 -10.21 6.51 36.70
N ARG A 703 -10.11 7.12 35.51
CA ARG A 703 -8.81 7.39 34.84
C ARG A 703 -7.98 8.49 35.50
N PHE A 704 -8.56 9.18 36.49
CA PHE A 704 -7.96 10.26 37.27
C PHE A 704 -7.97 9.98 38.78
N ASP A 705 -8.30 8.74 39.19
CA ASP A 705 -8.38 8.32 40.59
C ASP A 705 -7.12 7.52 40.96
N ASN A 706 -6.31 8.07 41.89
CA ASN A 706 -5.06 7.46 42.33
C ASN A 706 -5.25 6.14 43.12
N SER A 707 -6.48 5.74 43.44
CA SER A 707 -6.80 4.42 44.00
C SER A 707 -7.02 3.34 42.93
N TRP A 708 -6.97 3.69 41.65
CA TRP A 708 -7.07 2.79 40.50
C TRP A 708 -5.75 2.75 39.73
N THR A 709 -5.34 1.56 39.30
CA THR A 709 -4.16 1.42 38.43
C THR A 709 -4.56 1.74 36.98
N TYR A 710 -3.87 2.70 36.37
CA TYR A 710 -4.08 3.04 34.97
C TYR A 710 -3.53 1.93 34.06
N GLY A 711 -4.41 1.29 33.29
CA GLY A 711 -4.13 0.04 32.59
C GLY A 711 -3.42 0.21 31.24
N LEU A 712 -2.20 0.77 31.23
CA LEU A 712 -1.36 0.92 30.04
C LEU A 712 0.00 0.20 30.23
N PRO A 713 0.08 -1.14 30.05
CA PRO A 713 1.24 -1.96 30.40
C PRO A 713 2.57 -1.57 29.77
N GLU A 714 2.54 -0.88 28.63
CA GLU A 714 3.74 -0.38 27.95
C GLU A 714 4.42 0.77 28.73
N LEU A 715 3.65 1.57 29.47
CA LEU A 715 4.10 2.77 30.19
C LEU A 715 4.01 2.66 31.71
N VAL A 716 2.94 2.03 32.22
CA VAL A 716 2.70 1.77 33.65
C VAL A 716 3.30 0.41 34.01
N SER A 717 3.88 0.30 35.22
CA SER A 717 4.57 -0.92 35.66
C SER A 717 3.68 -2.15 35.54
N ARG A 718 4.14 -3.14 34.77
CA ARG A 718 3.41 -4.41 34.58
C ARG A 718 3.14 -5.14 35.91
N ALA A 719 4.05 -5.01 36.88
CA ALA A 719 3.88 -5.56 38.23
C ALA A 719 2.74 -4.89 39.00
N SER A 720 2.54 -3.56 38.88
CA SER A 720 1.42 -2.89 39.56
C SER A 720 0.07 -3.22 38.91
N ILE A 721 0.04 -3.47 37.59
CA ILE A 721 -1.17 -3.95 36.90
C ILE A 721 -1.48 -5.41 37.28
N ALA A 722 -0.47 -6.28 37.34
CA ALA A 722 -0.64 -7.68 37.77
C ALA A 722 -1.10 -7.84 39.23
N GLN A 723 -0.90 -6.81 40.06
CA GLN A 723 -1.38 -6.74 41.45
C GLN A 723 -2.68 -5.91 41.59
N ALA A 724 -3.23 -5.36 40.50
CA ALA A 724 -4.35 -4.42 40.55
C ALA A 724 -5.70 -5.13 40.52
N LEU A 725 -6.48 -4.97 41.59
CA LEU A 725 -7.89 -5.35 41.62
C LEU A 725 -8.81 -4.27 41.02
N ARG A 726 -8.31 -3.05 40.81
CA ARG A 726 -9.08 -1.89 40.32
C ARG A 726 -8.29 -1.22 39.20
N ILE A 727 -8.70 -1.43 37.96
CA ILE A 727 -7.99 -0.99 36.76
C ILE A 727 -8.85 -0.03 35.94
N SER A 728 -8.34 1.18 35.69
CA SER A 728 -8.98 2.13 34.76
C SER A 728 -8.33 2.00 33.39
N ASN A 729 -9.10 1.57 32.39
CA ASN A 729 -8.60 1.33 31.06
C ASN A 729 -8.40 2.66 30.31
N PRO A 730 -7.26 2.85 29.61
CA PRO A 730 -7.02 3.98 28.72
C PRO A 730 -8.15 4.27 27.73
N GLY A 731 -8.35 5.54 27.42
CA GLY A 731 -9.15 5.99 26.28
C GLY A 731 -8.38 5.85 24.98
N CYS A 732 -9.07 5.50 23.88
CA CYS A 732 -8.43 5.14 22.62
C CYS A 732 -7.46 6.21 22.07
N TYR A 733 -7.85 7.50 22.01
CA TYR A 733 -6.92 8.57 21.63
C TYR A 733 -5.78 8.73 22.64
N ALA A 734 -6.05 8.55 23.93
CA ALA A 734 -5.05 8.69 24.97
C ALA A 734 -3.97 7.58 24.87
N THR A 735 -4.34 6.35 24.52
CA THR A 735 -3.39 5.24 24.23
C THR A 735 -2.41 5.63 23.11
N ALA A 736 -2.93 6.02 21.94
CA ALA A 736 -2.08 6.33 20.79
C ALA A 736 -1.17 7.55 21.03
N ALA A 737 -1.70 8.60 21.66
CA ALA A 737 -0.93 9.80 22.00
C ALA A 737 0.14 9.54 23.06
N GLN A 738 -0.16 8.76 24.10
CA GLN A 738 0.84 8.44 25.14
C GLN A 738 2.00 7.62 24.57
N ILE A 739 1.70 6.58 23.81
CA ILE A 739 2.74 5.76 23.14
C ILE A 739 3.54 6.59 22.12
N GLY A 740 2.89 7.54 21.44
CA GLY A 740 3.50 8.49 20.50
C GLY A 740 4.18 9.73 21.11
N ILE A 741 4.30 9.84 22.44
CA ILE A 741 4.99 10.95 23.11
C ILE A 741 5.99 10.45 24.17
N ALA A 742 5.69 9.37 24.89
CA ALA A 742 6.46 8.90 26.04
C ALA A 742 7.99 8.77 25.83
N PRO A 743 8.53 8.31 24.67
CA PRO A 743 9.98 8.25 24.45
C PRO A 743 10.66 9.62 24.37
N LEU A 744 9.89 10.70 24.15
CA LEU A 744 10.40 12.06 23.95
C LEU A 744 10.09 13.01 25.12
N VAL A 745 9.36 12.57 26.15
CA VAL A 745 9.09 13.35 27.37
C VAL A 745 10.37 13.94 28.00
N PRO A 746 11.52 13.23 28.08
CA PRO A 746 12.78 13.80 28.60
C PRO A 746 13.38 14.93 27.76
N HIS A 747 12.97 15.06 26.49
CA HIS A 747 13.60 15.91 25.47
C HIS A 747 12.73 17.12 25.05
N LEU A 748 11.61 17.38 25.71
CA LEU A 748 10.66 18.45 25.35
C LEU A 748 11.20 19.86 25.62
N ASP A 749 10.97 20.80 24.69
CA ASP A 749 11.17 22.26 24.86
C ASP A 749 9.84 23.02 25.03
N GLY A 750 8.71 22.30 25.07
CA GLY A 750 7.37 22.88 25.10
C GLY A 750 6.26 21.86 24.87
N ARG A 751 5.02 22.34 24.86
CA ARG A 751 3.80 21.51 24.79
C ARG A 751 3.68 20.77 23.44
N PRO A 752 3.59 19.42 23.43
CA PRO A 752 3.21 18.66 22.24
C PRO A 752 1.79 18.99 21.76
N THR A 753 1.58 18.98 20.45
CA THR A 753 0.25 19.15 19.83
C THR A 753 -0.12 17.89 19.06
N VAL A 754 -1.20 17.23 19.48
CA VAL A 754 -1.75 16.00 18.89
C VAL A 754 -2.98 16.35 18.04
N PHE A 755 -2.88 16.18 16.72
CA PHE A 755 -4.06 16.15 15.86
C PHE A 755 -4.47 14.69 15.64
N GLY A 756 -5.70 14.31 15.99
CA GLY A 756 -6.15 12.92 15.95
C GLY A 756 -7.47 12.73 15.21
N VAL A 757 -7.54 11.74 14.31
CA VAL A 757 -8.77 11.36 13.59
C VAL A 757 -9.16 9.92 13.91
N SER A 758 -10.41 9.68 14.33
CA SER A 758 -10.97 8.33 14.51
C SER A 758 -11.95 7.94 13.42
N GLY A 759 -12.18 6.63 13.31
CA GLY A 759 -13.38 6.09 12.70
C GLY A 759 -14.63 6.35 13.55
N TYR A 760 -15.79 6.25 12.93
CA TYR A 760 -17.06 6.66 13.54
C TYR A 760 -17.59 5.71 14.63
N SER A 761 -17.08 4.48 14.72
CA SER A 761 -17.36 3.58 15.85
C SER A 761 -16.95 4.18 17.20
N GLY A 762 -15.99 5.11 17.22
CA GLY A 762 -15.57 5.87 18.41
C GLY A 762 -16.65 6.78 18.99
N ALA A 763 -17.65 7.18 18.20
CA ALA A 763 -18.81 7.93 18.69
C ALA A 763 -19.94 7.03 19.26
N GLY A 764 -19.73 5.71 19.28
CA GLY A 764 -20.65 4.73 19.88
C GLY A 764 -21.85 4.37 18.98
N THR A 765 -22.89 3.76 19.59
CA THR A 765 -24.08 3.21 18.89
C THR A 765 -25.36 4.04 19.04
N LYS A 766 -25.25 5.26 19.59
CA LYS A 766 -26.37 6.23 19.68
C LYS A 766 -26.28 7.19 18.50
N PRO A 767 -27.33 7.34 17.65
CA PRO A 767 -27.27 8.21 16.48
C PRO A 767 -26.90 9.67 16.77
N SER A 768 -26.01 10.21 15.94
CA SER A 768 -25.48 11.57 16.01
C SER A 768 -24.79 11.93 14.67
N PRO A 769 -24.50 13.21 14.40
CA PRO A 769 -23.68 13.60 13.24
C PRO A 769 -22.26 12.99 13.22
N LYS A 770 -21.79 12.43 14.34
CA LYS A 770 -20.45 11.83 14.50
C LYS A 770 -20.42 10.32 14.24
N ASN A 771 -21.57 9.70 13.98
CA ASN A 771 -21.72 8.32 13.52
C ASN A 771 -22.80 8.14 12.44
N ASP A 772 -23.12 9.23 11.74
CA ASP A 772 -23.90 9.27 10.51
C ASP A 772 -22.93 9.21 9.32
N VAL A 773 -22.95 8.10 8.58
CA VAL A 773 -22.00 7.84 7.47
C VAL A 773 -22.28 8.76 6.28
N ASP A 774 -23.54 9.13 6.04
CA ASP A 774 -23.90 10.04 4.96
C ASP A 774 -23.41 11.46 5.27
N HIS A 775 -23.53 11.89 6.54
CA HIS A 775 -23.01 13.18 6.99
C HIS A 775 -21.47 13.23 7.10
N LEU A 776 -20.81 12.08 7.31
CA LEU A 776 -19.35 11.96 7.34
C LEU A 776 -18.72 11.77 5.95
N THR A 777 -19.51 11.43 4.93
CA THR A 777 -18.99 11.19 3.57
C THR A 777 -18.48 12.50 2.94
N ASN A 778 -17.23 12.48 2.46
CA ASN A 778 -16.49 13.67 2.01
C ASN A 778 -16.32 14.77 3.08
N ASN A 779 -16.37 14.40 4.37
CA ASN A 779 -16.39 15.33 5.50
C ASN A 779 -15.43 14.89 6.63
N LEU A 780 -15.08 15.80 7.53
CA LEU A 780 -14.21 15.57 8.70
C LEU A 780 -14.69 16.46 9.85
N ILE A 781 -15.20 15.85 10.93
CA ILE A 781 -15.96 16.58 11.96
C ILE A 781 -15.20 16.59 13.29
N PRO A 782 -14.99 17.75 13.95
CA PRO A 782 -14.35 17.80 15.27
C PRO A 782 -15.24 17.23 16.39
N TYR A 783 -14.63 16.64 17.42
CA TYR A 783 -15.36 16.24 18.64
C TYR A 783 -15.62 17.45 19.55
N SER A 784 -14.56 17.93 20.21
CA SER A 784 -14.45 19.20 20.94
C SER A 784 -13.05 19.73 20.65
N LEU A 785 -12.92 21.02 20.32
CA LEU A 785 -11.64 21.59 19.86
C LEU A 785 -10.67 21.95 21.00
N THR A 786 -11.18 22.03 22.23
CA THR A 786 -10.45 22.17 23.50
C THR A 786 -11.17 21.36 24.57
N ASP A 787 -10.56 21.20 25.76
CA ASP A 787 -11.19 20.64 26.97
C ASP A 787 -11.71 19.20 26.79
N HIS A 788 -11.24 18.50 25.76
CA HIS A 788 -11.62 17.12 25.49
C HIS A 788 -10.97 16.20 26.53
N ILE A 789 -11.72 15.24 27.10
CA ILE A 789 -11.26 14.45 28.25
C ILE A 789 -9.90 13.76 28.05
N HIS A 790 -9.61 13.29 26.83
CA HIS A 790 -8.31 12.72 26.45
C HIS A 790 -7.14 13.72 26.54
N GLU A 791 -7.33 15.02 26.35
CA GLU A 791 -6.27 16.05 26.52
C GLU A 791 -5.76 16.06 27.97
N ARG A 792 -6.70 16.09 28.92
CA ARG A 792 -6.41 15.97 30.35
C ARG A 792 -5.84 14.59 30.69
N GLU A 793 -6.35 13.52 30.10
CA GLU A 793 -5.88 12.14 30.33
C GLU A 793 -4.42 11.96 29.92
N ILE A 794 -4.06 12.34 28.69
CA ILE A 794 -2.68 12.31 28.19
C ILE A 794 -1.78 13.17 29.08
N SER A 795 -2.23 14.40 29.41
CA SER A 795 -1.43 15.33 30.22
C SER A 795 -1.17 14.81 31.63
N THR A 796 -2.18 14.17 32.25
CA THR A 796 -2.07 13.60 33.61
C THR A 796 -1.13 12.40 33.63
N GLN A 797 -1.25 11.49 32.66
CA GLN A 797 -0.52 10.22 32.65
C GLN A 797 0.93 10.35 32.13
N LEU A 798 1.25 11.38 31.32
CA LEU A 798 2.63 11.70 30.93
C LEU A 798 3.34 12.68 31.88
N GLY A 799 2.61 13.35 32.78
CA GLY A 799 3.16 14.39 33.66
C GLY A 799 3.57 15.70 32.97
N VAL A 800 3.15 15.91 31.71
CA VAL A 800 3.43 17.09 30.89
C VAL A 800 2.18 17.51 30.15
N GLU A 801 1.90 18.81 30.03
CA GLU A 801 0.75 19.27 29.22
C GLU A 801 0.86 18.84 27.76
N VAL A 802 -0.27 18.55 27.13
CA VAL A 802 -0.44 18.45 25.67
C VAL A 802 -1.60 19.32 25.20
N ALA A 803 -1.61 19.70 23.93
CA ALA A 803 -2.81 20.20 23.24
C ALA A 803 -3.34 19.12 22.30
N PHE A 804 -4.65 18.88 22.25
CA PHE A 804 -5.24 17.74 21.57
C PHE A 804 -6.51 18.09 20.79
N ILE A 805 -6.52 17.79 19.49
CA ILE A 805 -7.55 18.21 18.54
C ILE A 805 -8.22 16.98 17.88
N PRO A 806 -9.27 16.41 18.51
CA PRO A 806 -9.97 15.22 18.02
C PRO A 806 -10.97 15.50 16.89
N HIS A 807 -10.93 14.66 15.85
CA HIS A 807 -11.87 14.62 14.73
C HIS A 807 -12.36 13.18 14.43
N VAL A 808 -13.49 13.06 13.72
CA VAL A 808 -14.06 11.80 13.20
C VAL A 808 -14.26 11.87 11.68
N ALA A 809 -14.04 10.74 11.02
CA ALA A 809 -14.21 10.54 9.58
C ALA A 809 -15.07 9.31 9.25
N SER A 810 -15.39 9.11 7.97
CA SER A 810 -16.36 8.11 7.48
C SER A 810 -15.94 6.63 7.56
N TRP A 811 -14.70 6.31 7.91
CA TRP A 811 -14.29 4.91 8.11
C TRP A 811 -14.80 4.35 9.44
N PHE A 812 -15.08 3.04 9.52
CA PHE A 812 -15.71 2.46 10.71
C PHE A 812 -14.82 2.49 11.96
N GLN A 813 -13.60 1.96 11.86
CA GLN A 813 -12.66 1.81 12.98
C GLN A 813 -11.22 2.11 12.55
N GLY A 814 -10.39 2.45 13.52
CA GLY A 814 -9.02 2.92 13.34
C GLY A 814 -8.86 4.40 13.70
N ILE A 815 -7.75 4.71 14.36
CA ILE A 815 -7.30 6.05 14.74
C ILE A 815 -5.96 6.33 14.08
N HIS A 816 -5.76 7.57 13.63
CA HIS A 816 -4.46 8.13 13.28
C HIS A 816 -4.20 9.39 14.11
N HIS A 817 -2.97 9.56 14.57
CA HIS A 817 -2.47 10.79 15.17
C HIS A 817 -1.29 11.32 14.36
N THR A 818 -1.28 12.63 14.16
CA THR A 818 -0.10 13.39 13.75
C THR A 818 0.29 14.26 14.94
N ILE A 819 1.46 14.02 15.53
CA ILE A 819 1.90 14.61 16.79
C ILE A 819 3.11 15.50 16.52
N ASN A 820 2.96 16.81 16.75
CA ASN A 820 4.03 17.79 16.63
C ASN A 820 4.68 18.05 17.99
N ILE A 821 5.98 17.81 18.10
CA ILE A 821 6.73 17.79 19.36
C ILE A 821 7.92 18.77 19.28
N PRO A 822 7.95 19.85 20.09
CA PRO A 822 9.13 20.72 20.24
C PRO A 822 10.24 20.00 21.02
N LEU A 823 11.48 20.05 20.52
CA LEU A 823 12.65 19.38 21.09
C LEU A 823 13.69 20.38 21.62
N LYS A 824 14.18 20.09 22.83
CA LYS A 824 15.09 20.94 23.61
C LYS A 824 16.49 21.01 23.02
N GLU A 825 16.94 19.88 22.50
CA GLU A 825 18.19 19.72 21.76
C GLU A 825 17.91 19.39 20.29
N ALA A 826 18.92 19.58 19.43
CA ALA A 826 18.82 19.22 18.03
C ALA A 826 19.08 17.72 17.87
N MET A 827 18.11 16.98 17.34
CA MET A 827 18.19 15.54 17.12
C MET A 827 18.01 15.21 15.63
N SER A 828 18.51 14.06 15.17
CA SER A 828 18.20 13.56 13.83
C SER A 828 16.99 12.61 13.84
N SER A 829 16.41 12.34 12.66
CA SER A 829 15.35 11.33 12.50
C SER A 829 15.79 9.95 13.00
N ARG A 830 17.08 9.62 12.82
CA ARG A 830 17.70 8.38 13.32
C ARG A 830 17.70 8.33 14.85
N ASP A 831 18.07 9.41 15.53
CA ASP A 831 18.12 9.46 16.99
C ASP A 831 16.72 9.30 17.60
N ILE A 832 15.74 10.00 17.04
CA ILE A 832 14.32 9.83 17.43
C ILE A 832 13.89 8.39 17.21
N ARG A 833 14.14 7.80 16.03
CA ARG A 833 13.74 6.42 15.74
C ARG A 833 14.39 5.42 16.70
N ASN A 834 15.67 5.60 17.04
CA ASN A 834 16.37 4.77 18.02
C ASN A 834 15.68 4.82 19.39
N LEU A 835 15.33 6.01 19.91
CA LEU A 835 14.61 6.15 21.18
C LEU A 835 13.30 5.36 21.22
N TYR A 836 12.55 5.31 20.12
CA TYR A 836 11.33 4.50 20.04
C TYR A 836 11.63 3.00 19.97
N GLN A 837 12.66 2.59 19.22
CA GLN A 837 13.07 1.18 19.11
C GLN A 837 13.58 0.64 20.45
N ASP A 838 14.35 1.42 21.21
CA ASP A 838 14.81 1.06 22.55
C ASP A 838 13.67 1.08 23.57
N ARG A 839 12.86 2.15 23.60
CA ARG A 839 11.77 2.28 24.59
C ARG A 839 10.72 1.18 24.47
N TYR A 840 10.51 0.63 23.28
CA TYR A 840 9.55 -0.44 23.01
C TYR A 840 10.22 -1.78 22.61
N ALA A 841 11.50 -1.96 22.94
CA ALA A 841 12.21 -3.21 22.68
C ALA A 841 11.47 -4.41 23.33
N GLY A 842 11.16 -5.43 22.51
CA GLY A 842 10.47 -6.65 22.93
C GLY A 842 8.94 -6.54 23.10
N GLU A 843 8.33 -5.37 22.94
CA GLU A 843 6.87 -5.23 22.95
C GLU A 843 6.23 -6.00 21.79
N LYS A 844 5.22 -6.83 22.06
CA LYS A 844 4.47 -7.54 21.00
C LYS A 844 3.31 -6.72 20.42
N LEU A 845 2.84 -5.70 21.14
CA LEU A 845 1.69 -4.86 20.76
C LEU A 845 2.08 -3.40 20.43
N VAL A 846 3.38 -3.09 20.31
CA VAL A 846 3.88 -1.81 19.79
C VAL A 846 4.90 -2.09 18.70
N LYS A 847 4.70 -1.50 17.52
CA LYS A 847 5.51 -1.75 16.32
C LYS A 847 6.05 -0.43 15.77
N VAL A 848 7.37 -0.28 15.85
CA VAL A 848 8.07 0.91 15.34
C VAL A 848 8.39 0.73 13.86
N VAL A 849 7.78 1.55 13.01
CA VAL A 849 7.93 1.56 11.55
C VAL A 849 8.66 2.83 11.08
N GLY A 850 9.26 2.79 9.88
CA GLY A 850 9.97 3.94 9.32
C GLY A 850 9.01 5.03 8.82
N GLU A 851 8.19 4.66 7.84
CA GLU A 851 7.18 5.53 7.24
C GLU A 851 6.03 5.87 8.21
N ALA A 852 5.23 6.88 7.87
CA ALA A 852 4.03 7.22 8.64
C ALA A 852 2.99 6.08 8.57
N PRO A 853 2.59 5.48 9.72
CA PRO A 853 1.60 4.41 9.72
C PRO A 853 0.21 4.89 9.31
N LEU A 854 -0.61 3.99 8.77
CA LEU A 854 -1.89 4.31 8.12
C LEU A 854 -3.06 3.63 8.83
N VAL A 855 -4.21 4.32 8.93
CA VAL A 855 -5.47 3.79 9.48
C VAL A 855 -5.82 2.42 8.89
N LYS A 856 -5.73 2.28 7.56
CA LYS A 856 -6.07 1.04 6.83
C LYS A 856 -5.19 -0.16 7.21
N ASN A 857 -4.00 0.06 7.78
CA ASN A 857 -3.08 -0.99 8.17
C ASN A 857 -3.35 -1.50 9.60
N ILE A 858 -3.93 -0.65 10.46
CA ILE A 858 -4.14 -0.94 11.88
C ILE A 858 -5.59 -1.28 12.22
N ALA A 859 -6.55 -0.85 11.39
CA ALA A 859 -7.97 -1.19 11.56
C ALA A 859 -8.15 -2.72 11.56
N GLY A 860 -8.67 -3.26 12.65
CA GLY A 860 -8.80 -4.70 12.88
C GLY A 860 -7.59 -5.38 13.53
N ARG A 861 -6.53 -4.63 13.88
CA ARG A 861 -5.35 -5.14 14.60
C ARG A 861 -5.33 -4.78 16.09
N HIS A 862 -4.57 -5.57 16.82
CA HIS A 862 -4.51 -5.58 18.28
C HIS A 862 -3.40 -4.71 18.89
N GLY A 863 -2.57 -4.06 18.07
CA GLY A 863 -1.41 -3.27 18.50
C GLY A 863 -1.46 -1.77 18.15
N VAL A 864 -0.32 -1.12 18.37
CA VAL A 864 0.00 0.26 17.99
C VAL A 864 1.08 0.24 16.91
N GLU A 865 0.92 0.96 15.81
CA GLU A 865 2.02 1.29 14.90
C GLU A 865 2.47 2.75 15.14
N VAL A 866 3.78 2.99 15.23
CA VAL A 866 4.37 4.33 15.36
C VAL A 866 5.50 4.52 14.38
N GLY A 867 5.51 5.64 13.65
CA GLY A 867 6.54 5.94 12.65
C GLY A 867 6.39 7.32 12.03
N GLY A 868 6.99 7.53 10.87
CA GLY A 868 6.97 8.82 10.18
C GLY A 868 7.75 9.90 10.93
N PHE A 869 8.95 9.54 11.42
CA PHE A 869 9.81 10.36 12.30
C PHE A 869 10.43 11.57 11.57
N ALA A 870 9.60 12.50 11.11
CA ALA A 870 10.01 13.66 10.32
C ALA A 870 10.52 14.79 11.23
N VAL A 871 11.84 14.98 11.27
CA VAL A 871 12.48 16.08 12.01
C VAL A 871 12.67 17.29 11.10
N HIS A 872 12.38 18.48 11.62
CA HIS A 872 12.66 19.75 10.97
C HIS A 872 14.18 19.98 10.84
N SER A 873 14.64 20.63 9.76
CA SER A 873 16.07 20.85 9.46
C SER A 873 16.89 21.46 10.61
N GLY A 874 16.28 22.31 11.44
CA GLY A 874 16.91 22.86 12.65
C GLY A 874 16.97 21.92 13.87
N GLY A 875 16.63 20.63 13.74
CA GLY A 875 16.68 19.59 14.77
C GLY A 875 15.68 19.71 15.94
N LYS A 876 15.25 20.92 16.28
CA LYS A 876 14.43 21.27 17.47
C LYS A 876 12.92 21.01 17.35
N ARG A 877 12.46 20.25 16.35
CA ARG A 877 11.04 19.90 16.19
C ARG A 877 10.90 18.60 15.42
N VAL A 878 10.17 17.64 15.96
CA VAL A 878 9.79 16.41 15.26
C VAL A 878 8.29 16.32 15.10
N VAL A 879 7.86 15.74 13.99
CA VAL A 879 6.50 15.21 13.82
C VAL A 879 6.61 13.69 13.85
N VAL A 880 5.74 13.03 14.61
CA VAL A 880 5.60 11.57 14.64
C VAL A 880 4.14 11.19 14.41
N CYS A 881 3.92 10.04 13.78
CA CYS A 881 2.58 9.52 13.51
C CYS A 881 2.36 8.20 14.27
N ALA A 882 1.21 8.08 14.92
CA ALA A 882 0.82 6.89 15.68
C ALA A 882 -0.59 6.44 15.29
N THR A 883 -0.80 5.14 15.11
CA THR A 883 -2.11 4.57 14.76
C THR A 883 -2.46 3.39 15.67
N ILE A 884 -3.76 3.24 15.95
CA ILE A 884 -4.34 2.09 16.66
C ILE A 884 -5.69 1.74 16.05
N ASP A 885 -6.20 0.53 16.30
CA ASP A 885 -7.65 0.31 16.23
C ASP A 885 -8.33 0.85 17.50
N ASN A 886 -9.38 1.67 17.34
CA ASN A 886 -10.05 2.34 18.46
C ASN A 886 -11.01 1.43 19.27
N LEU A 887 -11.35 0.25 18.76
CA LEU A 887 -12.16 -0.75 19.45
C LEU A 887 -11.28 -1.84 20.06
N LEU A 888 -10.15 -2.17 19.45
CA LEU A 888 -9.21 -3.21 19.90
C LEU A 888 -8.14 -2.62 20.85
N LYS A 889 -6.96 -2.19 20.37
CA LYS A 889 -5.90 -1.63 21.24
C LYS A 889 -6.33 -0.32 21.93
N GLY A 890 -7.32 0.37 21.38
CA GLY A 890 -7.96 1.53 22.01
C GLY A 890 -8.99 1.20 23.09
N ALA A 891 -9.41 -0.07 23.25
CA ALA A 891 -10.33 -0.47 24.32
C ALA A 891 -10.29 -1.99 24.63
N ALA A 892 -10.85 -2.86 23.79
CA ALA A 892 -11.10 -4.27 24.12
C ALA A 892 -9.84 -5.13 24.30
N THR A 893 -8.81 -4.92 23.47
CA THR A 893 -7.52 -5.62 23.64
C THR A 893 -6.74 -5.06 24.83
N GLN A 894 -6.83 -3.75 25.06
CA GLN A 894 -6.25 -3.13 26.26
C GLN A 894 -6.88 -3.74 27.52
N CYS A 895 -8.20 -3.90 27.54
CA CYS A 895 -8.95 -4.57 28.59
C CYS A 895 -8.47 -6.01 28.79
N LEU A 896 -8.36 -6.80 27.72
CA LEU A 896 -7.91 -8.19 27.84
C LEU A 896 -6.46 -8.30 28.32
N GLN A 897 -5.54 -7.46 27.82
CA GLN A 897 -4.14 -7.44 28.29
C GLN A 897 -4.06 -7.09 29.79
N ASN A 898 -4.88 -6.14 30.25
CA ASN A 898 -5.00 -5.79 31.67
C ASN A 898 -5.61 -6.94 32.50
N MET A 899 -6.66 -7.61 32.01
CA MET A 899 -7.25 -8.79 32.65
C MET A 899 -6.26 -9.95 32.74
N ASN A 900 -5.48 -10.21 31.68
CA ASN A 900 -4.47 -11.25 31.65
C ASN A 900 -3.39 -11.03 32.71
N LEU A 901 -2.92 -9.79 32.84
CA LEU A 901 -1.97 -9.39 33.88
C LEU A 901 -2.55 -9.64 35.28
N ALA A 902 -3.72 -9.05 35.58
CA ALA A 902 -4.33 -9.08 36.92
C ALA A 902 -4.89 -10.44 37.37
N LEU A 903 -5.29 -11.31 36.43
CA LEU A 903 -5.82 -12.65 36.71
C LEU A 903 -4.75 -13.75 36.66
N GLY A 904 -3.49 -13.39 36.41
CA GLY A 904 -2.36 -14.32 36.46
C GLY A 904 -2.19 -15.21 35.22
N TYR A 905 -2.61 -14.76 34.04
CA TYR A 905 -2.39 -15.45 32.76
C TYR A 905 -1.18 -14.89 32.01
N SER A 906 -0.81 -15.52 30.89
CA SER A 906 0.21 -14.97 29.99
C SER A 906 -0.29 -13.63 29.43
N GLU A 907 0.55 -12.58 29.45
CA GLU A 907 0.13 -11.21 29.11
C GLU A 907 -0.63 -11.10 27.77
N TYR A 908 -0.21 -11.89 26.78
CA TYR A 908 -0.76 -11.89 25.42
C TYR A 908 -1.70 -13.07 25.13
N GLU A 909 -2.15 -13.79 26.15
CA GLU A 909 -3.07 -14.92 26.00
C GLU A 909 -4.38 -14.47 25.34
N GLY A 910 -4.91 -15.27 24.42
CA GLY A 910 -6.10 -14.94 23.62
C GLY A 910 -6.03 -13.65 22.77
N ILE A 911 -4.87 -12.99 22.64
CA ILE A 911 -4.69 -11.77 21.83
C ILE A 911 -3.93 -12.12 20.53
N PRO A 912 -4.53 -11.97 19.33
CA PRO A 912 -3.82 -12.14 18.07
C PRO A 912 -2.68 -11.12 17.89
N LEU A 913 -1.56 -11.55 17.31
CA LEU A 913 -0.30 -10.77 17.24
C LEU A 913 0.15 -10.41 15.81
N GLU A 914 -0.68 -10.65 14.78
CA GLU A 914 -0.36 -10.44 13.34
C GLU A 914 -1.20 -9.31 12.68
#